data_AF-A0A1Q4ZVW6-F1
#
_entry.id   AF-A0A1Q4ZVW6-F1
#
_cell.length_a   1.000
_cell.length_b   1.000
_cell.length_c   1.000
_cell.angle_alpha   90.00
_cell.angle_beta   90.00
_cell.angle_gamma   90.00
#
_symmetry.space_group_name_H-M   'P 1'
#
loop_
_entity.id
_entity.type
_entity.pdbx_description
1 polymer ?
#
loop_
_entity_poly.entity_id
_entity_poly.type
_entity_poly.pdbx_seq_one_letter_code
_entity_poly.pdbx_strand_id
1 'polypeptide(L)'
;MVAALVAAQVALVAAPASAGSGRLWEVEVAKIPTAKYTRDAKVYVTEATQALRPYVGGGLGDSRIDTVLADVGSRYFDGARLKSVADGAVAFDNLKHLEAFLKGRLNGASPPNGEAEQAHVAAVVETLTGVRLLADAAIQDAEATIGPFRASPPPAPAPAGLAEAFADLDAAKVNLAKADDMLVKANPEPATIQAGNAWSNGFNVLTRLGITYTGDHDNDGVIDVVELRFGSSPLLVDSDGDGLTDKFEITELAGWTRPNAVDTDQDSIADGAEDIDGDGLTNLQEQDLGTSPTNPDTDGDGATDGAEVAQGSNPLVADQPRAPPTPGDVPPIDPTPTDTDTDGDGLPDLVEEDGLTDPANVDTDGDGLSDYTEDDLSINARSQDSDGDGLRDDYEVANAESQGLDPGRFDEQISKWTYVSDFLLGMFAGDFAEKDSMAWLAGNLCSGGLSVIPVVGWILGGLADIRDTIAALIHGEWVSAGLSILGVVPYAGDAIAIPAKVAKFVLKYTHRLMPAARFVAKYDKIPDTVKELTYELIMPEVWAALVEPEGLAPAASSKISKKNFNRLLSGERTDLKKLHFAMQAVGTNGQKLHLPGPDVRWARGSTDGQNIFVDEIMGFRDDRTRGQPQLWLMQAGAPGQFEPSGRSMDYGEFSPDGWTLHEVKTGIPIEDDRKNLIQCNEDAWYADPANQAKVLQDNERNFQFRRNELGDRAVKGKHWHFMPHGKYDSLGISDAVLDCLQKNNIPFTIHFPIGD
;
A
#
# COMPACT_ATOMS: atom_id res chain seq x y z
N MET A 1 -12.94 18.98 -34.54
CA MET A 1 -11.47 19.16 -34.45
C MET A 1 -10.75 18.07 -33.63
N VAL A 2 -11.45 17.20 -32.89
CA VAL A 2 -10.83 16.01 -32.26
C VAL A 2 -10.88 14.76 -33.17
N ALA A 3 -11.81 14.67 -34.11
CA ALA A 3 -11.83 13.62 -35.14
C ALA A 3 -10.81 13.82 -36.29
N ALA A 4 -10.11 14.96 -36.34
CA ALA A 4 -9.16 15.29 -37.39
C ALA A 4 -7.69 15.02 -37.00
N LEU A 5 -7.39 14.78 -35.72
CA LEU A 5 -6.06 14.40 -35.26
C LEU A 5 -5.80 12.88 -35.40
N VAL A 6 -6.83 12.04 -35.24
CA VAL A 6 -6.73 10.59 -35.43
C VAL A 6 -6.60 10.21 -36.92
N ALA A 7 -7.11 11.05 -37.83
CA ALA A 7 -6.95 10.84 -39.27
C ALA A 7 -5.55 11.26 -39.81
N ALA A 8 -4.76 12.03 -39.04
CA ALA A 8 -3.46 12.53 -39.49
C ALA A 8 -2.29 11.56 -39.21
N GLN A 9 -2.44 10.58 -38.32
CA GLN A 9 -1.47 9.48 -38.16
C GLN A 9 -1.73 8.30 -39.12
N VAL A 10 -2.92 8.24 -39.74
CA VAL A 10 -3.27 7.24 -40.77
C VAL A 10 -2.97 7.73 -42.20
N ALA A 11 -2.60 9.00 -42.38
CA ALA A 11 -2.38 9.60 -43.71
C ALA A 11 -0.91 9.71 -44.15
N LEU A 12 0.03 9.00 -43.49
CA LEU A 12 1.40 8.80 -44.01
C LEU A 12 1.58 7.43 -44.70
N VAL A 13 0.50 6.84 -45.19
CA VAL A 13 0.49 5.64 -46.05
C VAL A 13 -0.31 5.93 -47.31
N ALA A 14 0.17 6.88 -48.12
CA ALA A 14 -0.29 7.06 -49.49
C ALA A 14 0.82 7.68 -50.37
N ALA A 15 2.03 7.15 -50.26
CA ALA A 15 2.98 7.26 -51.37
C ALA A 15 2.71 6.08 -52.33
N PRO A 16 2.51 6.31 -53.64
CA PRO A 16 2.37 5.21 -54.57
C PRO A 16 3.64 4.37 -54.51
N ALA A 17 3.47 3.09 -54.17
CA ALA A 17 4.51 2.08 -54.23
C ALA A 17 5.19 2.15 -55.60
N SER A 18 6.38 2.73 -55.67
CA SER A 18 7.28 2.44 -56.76
C SER A 18 7.75 1.01 -56.54
N ALA A 19 7.57 0.19 -57.58
CA ALA A 19 7.67 -1.25 -57.55
C ALA A 19 9.03 -1.74 -57.02
N GLY A 20 9.05 -2.19 -55.76
CA GLY A 20 10.04 -3.11 -55.22
C GLY A 20 9.30 -4.34 -54.75
N SER A 21 9.73 -5.52 -55.20
CA SER A 21 9.05 -6.82 -55.01
C SER A 21 9.10 -7.39 -53.58
N GLY A 22 9.14 -6.53 -52.55
CA GLY A 22 9.22 -6.94 -51.15
C GLY A 22 7.85 -7.04 -50.48
N ARG A 23 7.68 -7.97 -49.54
CA ARG A 23 6.44 -8.13 -48.75
C ARG A 23 6.33 -6.99 -47.72
N LEU A 24 5.10 -6.58 -47.34
CA LEU A 24 4.82 -5.44 -46.45
C LEU A 24 5.60 -5.47 -45.10
N TRP A 25 5.75 -6.65 -44.50
CA TRP A 25 6.51 -6.84 -43.25
C TRP A 25 8.02 -6.56 -43.40
N GLU A 26 8.58 -6.70 -44.61
CA GLU A 26 10.00 -6.40 -44.88
C GLU A 26 10.29 -4.89 -44.79
N VAL A 27 9.28 -4.04 -44.99
CA VAL A 27 9.39 -2.56 -44.95
C VAL A 27 9.20 -2.00 -43.55
N GLU A 28 8.42 -2.66 -42.69
CA GLU A 28 8.16 -2.21 -41.31
C GLU A 28 9.28 -2.61 -40.35
N VAL A 29 9.86 -3.80 -40.49
CA VAL A 29 10.99 -4.26 -39.65
C VAL A 29 12.26 -3.41 -39.89
N ALA A 30 12.49 -2.93 -41.11
CA ALA A 30 13.65 -2.10 -41.44
C ALA A 30 13.62 -0.68 -40.82
N LYS A 31 12.49 -0.27 -40.23
CA LYS A 31 12.30 1.09 -39.69
C LYS A 31 12.47 1.20 -38.17
N ILE A 32 12.64 0.10 -37.44
CA ILE A 32 12.62 0.15 -35.98
C ILE A 32 13.97 0.69 -35.46
N PRO A 33 14.04 1.94 -34.95
CA PRO A 33 15.32 2.57 -34.60
C PRO A 33 15.87 1.96 -33.30
N THR A 34 17.18 1.77 -33.22
CA THR A 34 17.87 1.14 -32.07
C THR A 34 17.76 1.93 -30.76
N ALA A 35 17.55 3.25 -30.83
CA ALA A 35 17.63 4.16 -29.68
C ALA A 35 16.28 4.47 -28.99
N LYS A 36 15.19 3.77 -29.33
CA LYS A 36 13.82 4.25 -29.03
C LYS A 36 12.94 3.33 -28.19
N TYR A 37 13.51 2.39 -27.44
CA TYR A 37 12.71 1.40 -26.72
C TYR A 37 12.64 1.70 -25.22
N THR A 38 11.42 1.95 -24.74
CA THR A 38 11.09 2.36 -23.36
C THR A 38 10.06 1.42 -22.71
N ARG A 39 9.93 0.17 -23.18
CA ARG A 39 8.85 -0.76 -22.79
C ARG A 39 9.38 -2.17 -22.51
N ASP A 40 8.73 -2.87 -21.59
CA ASP A 40 9.04 -4.23 -21.14
C ASP A 40 8.98 -5.26 -22.29
N ALA A 41 9.99 -6.12 -22.40
CA ALA A 41 9.97 -7.29 -23.29
C ALA A 41 8.76 -8.21 -23.01
N LYS A 42 8.36 -8.36 -21.75
CA LYS A 42 7.18 -9.15 -21.34
C LYS A 42 5.89 -8.60 -21.91
N VAL A 43 5.72 -7.28 -21.92
CA VAL A 43 4.54 -6.60 -22.48
C VAL A 43 4.46 -6.87 -23.98
N TYR A 44 5.57 -6.69 -24.72
CA TYR A 44 5.59 -6.96 -26.16
C TYR A 44 5.26 -8.41 -26.51
N VAL A 45 5.83 -9.38 -25.80
CA VAL A 45 5.56 -10.80 -26.07
C VAL A 45 4.11 -11.15 -25.68
N THR A 46 3.57 -10.55 -24.62
CA THR A 46 2.20 -10.81 -24.17
C THR A 46 1.15 -10.20 -25.10
N GLU A 47 1.30 -8.92 -25.47
CA GLU A 47 0.40 -8.21 -26.39
C GLU A 47 0.36 -8.90 -27.76
N ALA A 48 1.53 -9.27 -28.30
CA ALA A 48 1.67 -10.02 -29.54
C ALA A 48 0.88 -11.32 -29.51
N THR A 49 1.02 -12.06 -28.42
CA THR A 49 0.43 -13.38 -28.27
C THR A 49 -1.09 -13.29 -28.04
N GLN A 50 -1.56 -12.25 -27.35
CA GLN A 50 -2.99 -11.96 -27.18
C GLN A 50 -3.65 -11.50 -28.48
N ALA A 51 -2.99 -10.65 -29.27
CA ALA A 51 -3.50 -10.16 -30.56
C ALA A 51 -3.71 -11.31 -31.57
N LEU A 52 -2.96 -12.40 -31.45
CA LEU A 52 -3.09 -13.58 -32.29
C LEU A 52 -4.25 -14.50 -31.89
N ARG A 53 -4.71 -14.44 -30.63
CA ARG A 53 -5.71 -15.38 -30.05
C ARG A 53 -6.99 -15.52 -30.88
N PRO A 54 -7.60 -14.44 -31.41
CA PRO A 54 -8.82 -14.54 -32.24
C PRO A 54 -8.61 -15.26 -33.59
N TYR A 55 -7.37 -15.31 -34.08
CA TYR A 55 -7.01 -15.82 -35.41
C TYR A 55 -6.44 -17.24 -35.38
N VAL A 56 -6.34 -17.82 -34.18
CA VAL A 56 -5.83 -19.17 -33.95
C VAL A 56 -7.02 -20.06 -33.55
N GLY A 57 -7.99 -20.23 -34.46
CA GLY A 57 -9.10 -21.17 -34.27
C GLY A 57 -8.88 -22.50 -34.99
N GLY A 58 -9.07 -23.62 -34.28
CA GLY A 58 -9.23 -24.96 -34.88
C GLY A 58 -8.23 -26.04 -34.45
N GLY A 59 -8.24 -26.44 -33.18
CA GLY A 59 -7.85 -27.79 -32.74
C GLY A 59 -6.36 -28.17 -32.71
N LEU A 60 -5.45 -27.34 -33.22
CA LEU A 60 -4.00 -27.63 -33.20
C LEU A 60 -3.11 -26.45 -32.72
N GLY A 61 -3.70 -25.26 -32.48
CA GLY A 61 -2.95 -24.04 -32.12
C GLY A 61 -3.04 -23.60 -30.65
N ASP A 62 -4.11 -24.00 -29.93
CA ASP A 62 -4.38 -23.53 -28.56
C ASP A 62 -3.27 -23.94 -27.56
N SER A 63 -2.80 -25.19 -27.60
CA SER A 63 -1.85 -25.66 -26.59
C SER A 63 -0.46 -25.00 -26.65
N ARG A 64 -0.01 -24.57 -27.84
CA ARG A 64 1.33 -23.96 -28.01
C ARG A 64 1.35 -22.50 -27.62
N ILE A 65 0.32 -21.74 -27.98
CA ILE A 65 0.17 -20.33 -27.62
C ILE A 65 -0.11 -20.20 -26.12
N ASP A 66 -0.97 -21.06 -25.57
CA ASP A 66 -1.23 -21.08 -24.13
C ASP A 66 0.03 -21.45 -23.32
N THR A 67 0.92 -22.31 -23.86
CA THR A 67 2.21 -22.62 -23.22
C THR A 67 3.15 -21.42 -23.25
N VAL A 68 3.22 -20.68 -24.36
CA VAL A 68 4.03 -19.44 -24.45
C VAL A 68 3.46 -18.36 -23.52
N LEU A 69 2.14 -18.17 -23.47
CA LEU A 69 1.47 -17.24 -22.54
C LEU A 69 1.67 -17.64 -21.09
N ALA A 70 1.57 -18.95 -20.78
CA ALA A 70 1.82 -19.45 -19.44
C ALA A 70 3.28 -19.25 -19.02
N ASP A 71 4.25 -19.48 -19.91
CA ASP A 71 5.68 -19.30 -19.62
C ASP A 71 6.06 -17.81 -19.45
N VAL A 72 5.53 -16.93 -20.31
CA VAL A 72 5.74 -15.48 -20.23
C VAL A 72 5.07 -14.88 -18.99
N GLY A 73 3.89 -15.38 -18.63
CA GLY A 73 3.12 -14.90 -17.50
C GLY A 73 3.54 -15.44 -16.13
N SER A 74 4.18 -16.62 -16.04
CA SER A 74 4.34 -17.31 -14.75
C SER A 74 5.73 -17.84 -14.39
N ARG A 75 6.73 -17.85 -15.30
CA ARG A 75 7.99 -18.56 -15.01
C ARG A 75 9.28 -17.77 -15.17
N TYR A 76 9.39 -16.88 -16.15
CA TYR A 76 10.73 -16.42 -16.57
C TYR A 76 11.02 -14.93 -16.51
N PHE A 77 10.00 -14.06 -16.51
CA PHE A 77 10.18 -12.62 -16.69
C PHE A 77 9.75 -11.81 -15.46
N ASP A 78 10.69 -11.02 -14.95
CA ASP A 78 10.41 -9.74 -14.28
C ASP A 78 11.04 -8.64 -15.16
N GLY A 79 10.20 -7.81 -15.75
CA GLY A 79 10.65 -6.91 -16.79
C GLY A 79 11.31 -7.66 -17.98
N ALA A 80 12.45 -7.11 -18.40
CA ALA A 80 13.28 -7.63 -19.48
C ALA A 80 14.37 -8.64 -19.02
N ARG A 81 14.29 -9.20 -17.80
CA ARG A 81 15.33 -10.12 -17.27
C ARG A 81 14.82 -11.56 -17.11
N LEU A 82 15.69 -12.51 -17.46
CA LEU A 82 15.46 -13.95 -17.36
C LEU A 82 16.22 -14.54 -16.18
N LYS A 83 15.55 -15.35 -15.35
CA LYS A 83 16.08 -15.78 -14.03
C LYS A 83 17.35 -16.65 -14.09
N SER A 84 17.57 -17.38 -15.17
CA SER A 84 18.73 -18.25 -15.33
C SER A 84 19.07 -18.54 -16.79
N VAL A 85 20.27 -19.10 -17.03
CA VAL A 85 20.69 -19.62 -18.34
C VAL A 85 19.69 -20.65 -18.88
N ALA A 86 19.21 -21.56 -18.01
CA ALA A 86 18.27 -22.60 -18.39
C ALA A 86 16.93 -22.02 -18.82
N ASP A 87 16.43 -21.04 -18.06
CA ASP A 87 15.18 -20.34 -18.35
C ASP A 87 15.24 -19.58 -19.67
N GLY A 88 16.35 -18.88 -19.94
CA GLY A 88 16.50 -18.21 -21.22
C GLY A 88 16.69 -19.17 -22.39
N ALA A 89 17.38 -20.31 -22.22
CA ALA A 89 17.44 -21.32 -23.26
C ALA A 89 16.05 -21.83 -23.65
N VAL A 90 15.18 -22.07 -22.66
CA VAL A 90 13.78 -22.45 -22.89
C VAL A 90 12.99 -21.29 -23.53
N ALA A 91 13.15 -20.06 -23.04
CA ALA A 91 12.45 -18.89 -23.56
C ALA A 91 12.80 -18.62 -25.04
N PHE A 92 14.08 -18.62 -25.40
CA PHE A 92 14.52 -18.40 -26.78
C PHE A 92 14.14 -19.57 -27.71
N ASP A 93 14.07 -20.81 -27.22
CA ASP A 93 13.56 -21.94 -28.00
C ASP A 93 12.05 -21.82 -28.27
N ASN A 94 11.27 -21.40 -27.27
CA ASN A 94 9.85 -21.12 -27.42
C ASN A 94 9.59 -19.94 -28.37
N LEU A 95 10.37 -18.85 -28.28
CA LEU A 95 10.27 -17.69 -29.17
C LEU A 95 10.59 -18.06 -30.62
N LYS A 96 11.60 -18.91 -30.84
CA LYS A 96 11.91 -19.48 -32.15
C LYS A 96 10.75 -20.32 -32.70
N HIS A 97 10.09 -21.12 -31.86
CA HIS A 97 8.93 -21.90 -32.26
C HIS A 97 7.71 -21.02 -32.62
N LEU A 98 7.46 -19.96 -31.86
CA LEU A 98 6.41 -18.97 -32.14
C LEU A 98 6.68 -18.27 -33.48
N GLU A 99 7.91 -17.85 -33.71
CA GLU A 99 8.31 -17.19 -34.95
C GLU A 99 8.16 -18.11 -36.17
N ALA A 100 8.59 -19.37 -36.07
CA ALA A 100 8.43 -20.37 -37.13
C ALA A 100 6.94 -20.62 -37.45
N PHE A 101 6.07 -20.62 -36.43
CA PHE A 101 4.63 -20.71 -36.58
C PHE A 101 4.06 -19.49 -37.34
N LEU A 102 4.45 -18.28 -36.95
CA LEU A 102 4.00 -17.03 -37.59
C LEU A 102 4.43 -16.94 -39.05
N LYS A 103 5.68 -17.31 -39.35
CA LYS A 103 6.23 -17.39 -40.71
C LYS A 103 5.52 -18.44 -41.58
N GLY A 104 5.09 -19.56 -40.98
CA GLY A 104 4.33 -20.61 -41.66
C GLY A 104 2.95 -20.14 -42.13
N ARG A 105 2.24 -19.38 -41.29
CA ARG A 105 0.91 -18.80 -41.60
C ARG A 105 0.99 -17.71 -42.68
N LEU A 106 2.04 -16.91 -42.72
CA LEU A 106 2.27 -15.89 -43.76
C LEU A 106 2.54 -16.48 -45.15
N ASN A 107 3.00 -17.73 -45.23
CA ASN A 107 3.30 -18.43 -46.50
C ASN A 107 2.17 -19.33 -47.01
N GLY A 108 1.16 -19.62 -46.17
CA GLY A 108 0.09 -20.57 -46.46
C GLY A 108 -1.30 -19.95 -46.45
N ALA A 109 -1.92 -19.91 -47.65
CA ALA A 109 -3.27 -19.45 -47.97
C ALA A 109 -3.45 -17.93 -48.17
N SER A 110 -4.05 -17.56 -49.32
CA SER A 110 -4.59 -16.22 -49.54
C SER A 110 -5.50 -15.82 -48.37
N PRO A 111 -5.35 -14.60 -47.83
CA PRO A 111 -6.05 -14.22 -46.61
C PRO A 111 -7.54 -14.01 -46.88
N PRO A 112 -8.44 -14.49 -46.02
CA PRO A 112 -9.72 -13.83 -45.85
C PRO A 112 -9.46 -12.56 -45.03
N ASN A 113 -9.47 -11.41 -45.70
CA ASN A 113 -9.59 -10.04 -45.14
C ASN A 113 -8.29 -9.46 -44.51
N GLY A 114 -7.96 -8.22 -44.86
CA GLY A 114 -6.69 -7.55 -44.55
C GLY A 114 -6.37 -7.30 -43.07
N GLU A 115 -7.33 -7.48 -42.15
CA GLU A 115 -7.11 -7.31 -40.70
C GLU A 115 -6.29 -8.47 -40.07
N ALA A 116 -6.48 -9.71 -40.54
CA ALA A 116 -5.77 -10.87 -40.00
C ALA A 116 -4.28 -10.91 -40.39
N GLU A 117 -3.96 -10.39 -41.58
CA GLU A 117 -2.58 -10.23 -42.06
C GLU A 117 -1.84 -9.15 -41.26
N GLN A 118 -2.50 -8.02 -40.99
CA GLN A 118 -1.96 -6.95 -40.15
C GLN A 118 -1.68 -7.42 -38.71
N ALA A 119 -2.60 -8.20 -38.12
CA ALA A 119 -2.39 -8.77 -36.78
C ALA A 119 -1.19 -9.75 -36.72
N HIS A 120 -0.99 -10.57 -37.75
CA HIS A 120 0.18 -11.46 -37.80
C HIS A 120 1.50 -10.70 -37.97
N VAL A 121 1.51 -9.63 -38.77
CA VAL A 121 2.70 -8.78 -38.95
C VAL A 121 3.04 -8.04 -37.65
N ALA A 122 2.04 -7.45 -37.00
CA ALA A 122 2.21 -6.79 -35.70
C ALA A 122 2.81 -7.75 -34.66
N ALA A 123 2.26 -8.97 -34.55
CA ALA A 123 2.76 -9.95 -33.59
C ALA A 123 4.21 -10.41 -33.86
N VAL A 124 4.62 -10.52 -35.14
CA VAL A 124 6.03 -10.81 -35.50
C VAL A 124 6.95 -9.66 -35.08
N VAL A 125 6.54 -8.41 -35.36
CA VAL A 125 7.32 -7.21 -35.01
C VAL A 125 7.49 -7.09 -33.50
N GLU A 126 6.42 -7.27 -32.73
CA GLU A 126 6.44 -7.21 -31.27
C GLU A 126 7.29 -8.34 -30.67
N THR A 127 7.17 -9.56 -31.17
CA THR A 127 7.98 -10.70 -30.72
C THR A 127 9.48 -10.45 -30.94
N LEU A 128 9.87 -9.99 -32.13
CA LEU A 128 11.28 -9.68 -32.45
C LEU A 128 11.80 -8.50 -31.63
N THR A 129 10.94 -7.54 -31.32
CA THR A 129 11.26 -6.42 -30.43
C THR A 129 11.56 -6.94 -29.02
N GLY A 130 10.70 -7.78 -28.44
CA GLY A 130 10.94 -8.38 -27.13
C GLY A 130 12.24 -9.20 -27.07
N VAL A 131 12.50 -10.02 -28.09
CA VAL A 131 13.74 -10.80 -28.24
C VAL A 131 14.99 -9.93 -28.21
N ARG A 132 14.97 -8.79 -28.93
CA ARG A 132 16.08 -7.85 -28.96
C ARG A 132 16.28 -7.17 -27.60
N LEU A 133 15.19 -6.75 -26.94
CA LEU A 133 15.25 -6.10 -25.63
C LEU A 133 15.83 -7.01 -24.56
N LEU A 134 15.55 -8.32 -24.62
CA LEU A 134 16.16 -9.30 -23.72
C LEU A 134 17.69 -9.35 -23.89
N ALA A 135 18.17 -9.37 -25.13
CA ALA A 135 19.59 -9.39 -25.42
C ALA A 135 20.30 -8.09 -24.99
N ASP A 136 19.64 -6.96 -25.21
CA ASP A 136 20.14 -5.64 -24.83
C ASP A 136 20.24 -5.51 -23.31
N ALA A 137 19.19 -5.92 -22.57
CA ALA A 137 19.19 -5.91 -21.11
C ALA A 137 20.34 -6.74 -20.52
N ALA A 138 20.59 -7.94 -21.04
CA ALA A 138 21.73 -8.76 -20.58
C ALA A 138 23.10 -8.14 -20.89
N ILE A 139 23.21 -7.34 -21.95
CA ILE A 139 24.43 -6.58 -22.25
C ILE A 139 24.58 -5.41 -21.27
N GLN A 140 23.50 -4.69 -20.97
CA GLN A 140 23.51 -3.61 -20.00
C GLN A 140 23.86 -4.11 -18.60
N ASP A 141 23.27 -5.23 -18.17
CA ASP A 141 23.60 -5.85 -16.88
C ASP A 141 25.10 -6.20 -16.82
N ALA A 142 25.63 -6.79 -17.89
CA ALA A 142 27.06 -7.07 -18.02
C ALA A 142 27.91 -5.79 -17.99
N GLU A 143 27.48 -4.71 -18.67
CA GLU A 143 28.16 -3.42 -18.66
C GLU A 143 28.17 -2.75 -17.30
N ALA A 144 27.05 -2.73 -16.58
CA ALA A 144 26.97 -2.22 -15.22
C ALA A 144 27.91 -3.00 -14.29
N THR A 145 27.87 -4.33 -14.37
CA THR A 145 28.72 -5.21 -13.56
C THR A 145 30.22 -4.94 -13.75
N ILE A 146 30.74 -4.90 -14.99
CA ILE A 146 32.20 -4.84 -15.22
C ILE A 146 32.71 -3.50 -15.76
N GLY A 147 31.81 -2.54 -15.99
CA GLY A 147 32.08 -1.21 -16.51
C GLY A 147 33.09 -0.43 -15.68
N PRO A 148 32.91 -0.33 -14.36
CA PRO A 148 33.84 0.37 -13.47
C PRO A 148 35.29 -0.11 -13.57
N PHE A 149 35.51 -1.40 -13.86
CA PHE A 149 36.85 -1.96 -14.06
C PHE A 149 37.56 -1.52 -15.35
N ARG A 150 36.92 -0.69 -16.18
CA ARG A 150 37.55 0.01 -17.31
C ARG A 150 38.18 1.36 -16.91
N ALA A 151 37.93 1.85 -15.69
CA ALA A 151 38.49 3.11 -15.19
C ALA A 151 40.03 3.08 -15.09
N SER A 152 40.63 4.27 -14.94
CA SER A 152 42.09 4.42 -14.82
C SER A 152 42.45 5.30 -13.61
N PRO A 153 43.03 4.73 -12.54
CA PRO A 153 43.30 3.31 -12.33
C PRO A 153 42.00 2.48 -12.12
N PRO A 154 41.99 1.18 -12.47
CA PRO A 154 40.83 0.33 -12.22
C PRO A 154 40.67 0.04 -10.72
N PRO A 155 39.44 -0.19 -10.23
CA PRO A 155 39.18 -0.64 -8.87
C PRO A 155 39.94 -1.92 -8.51
N ALA A 156 40.33 -2.04 -7.24
CA ALA A 156 41.11 -3.17 -6.73
C ALA A 156 40.46 -3.76 -5.47
N PRO A 157 40.46 -5.10 -5.29
CA PRO A 157 41.04 -6.10 -6.18
C PRO A 157 40.15 -6.41 -7.40
N ALA A 158 40.77 -6.71 -8.54
CA ALA A 158 40.01 -7.18 -9.70
C ALA A 158 39.39 -8.57 -9.44
N PRO A 159 38.12 -8.80 -9.78
CA PRO A 159 37.45 -10.07 -9.56
C PRO A 159 38.05 -11.19 -10.43
N ALA A 160 38.00 -12.41 -9.93
CA ALA A 160 38.44 -13.58 -10.68
C ALA A 160 37.54 -13.80 -11.91
N GLY A 161 38.14 -13.99 -13.09
CA GLY A 161 37.39 -14.19 -14.34
C GLY A 161 37.00 -12.90 -15.08
N LEU A 162 37.46 -11.72 -14.62
CA LEU A 162 37.17 -10.43 -15.25
C LEU A 162 37.60 -10.37 -16.73
N ALA A 163 38.73 -10.97 -17.09
CA ALA A 163 39.22 -10.95 -18.46
C ALA A 163 38.30 -11.72 -19.41
N GLU A 164 37.83 -12.89 -18.98
CA GLU A 164 36.86 -13.69 -19.72
C GLU A 164 35.48 -13.01 -19.74
N ALA A 165 35.08 -12.32 -18.67
CA ALA A 165 33.86 -11.50 -18.65
C ALA A 165 33.89 -10.39 -19.70
N PHE A 166 35.00 -9.67 -19.85
CA PHE A 166 35.14 -8.68 -20.93
C PHE A 166 35.03 -9.32 -22.33
N ALA A 167 35.60 -10.52 -22.51
CA ALA A 167 35.48 -11.25 -23.78
C ALA A 167 34.04 -11.70 -24.08
N ASP A 168 33.31 -12.15 -23.06
CA ASP A 168 31.89 -12.50 -23.16
C ASP A 168 31.04 -11.27 -23.52
N LEU A 169 31.27 -10.12 -22.88
CA LEU A 169 30.59 -8.86 -23.19
C LEU A 169 30.86 -8.40 -24.64
N ASP A 170 32.11 -8.45 -25.09
CA ASP A 170 32.45 -8.11 -26.47
C ASP A 170 31.77 -9.06 -27.47
N ALA A 171 31.72 -10.36 -27.16
CA ALA A 171 31.01 -11.34 -27.98
C ALA A 171 29.49 -11.11 -27.98
N ALA A 172 28.91 -10.68 -26.87
CA ALA A 172 27.50 -10.32 -26.76
C ALA A 172 27.14 -9.16 -27.70
N LYS A 173 27.90 -8.07 -27.63
CA LYS A 173 27.73 -6.88 -28.50
C LYS A 173 27.86 -7.22 -29.98
N VAL A 174 28.83 -8.06 -30.34
CA VAL A 174 29.01 -8.54 -31.72
C VAL A 174 27.80 -9.36 -32.19
N ASN A 175 27.25 -10.22 -31.34
CA ASN A 175 26.07 -11.01 -31.70
C ASN A 175 24.80 -10.16 -31.80
N LEU A 176 24.63 -9.15 -30.94
CA LEU A 176 23.52 -8.21 -31.05
C LEU A 176 23.61 -7.40 -32.35
N ALA A 177 24.80 -6.93 -32.72
CA ALA A 177 25.01 -6.25 -34.00
C ALA A 177 24.68 -7.13 -35.22
N LYS A 178 24.97 -8.44 -35.15
CA LYS A 178 24.54 -9.40 -36.19
C LYS A 178 23.03 -9.60 -36.21
N ALA A 179 22.39 -9.65 -35.04
CA ALA A 179 20.93 -9.74 -34.94
C ALA A 179 20.29 -8.52 -35.59
N ASP A 180 20.78 -7.31 -35.28
CA ASP A 180 20.31 -6.05 -35.87
C ASP A 180 20.49 -6.03 -37.40
N ASP A 181 21.66 -6.46 -37.91
CA ASP A 181 21.89 -6.61 -39.36
C ASP A 181 20.91 -7.61 -40.02
N MET A 182 20.56 -8.69 -39.32
CA MET A 182 19.59 -9.68 -39.80
C MET A 182 18.15 -9.16 -39.78
N LEU A 183 17.78 -8.36 -38.78
CA LEU A 183 16.50 -7.65 -38.72
C LEU A 183 16.37 -6.66 -39.88
N VAL A 184 17.41 -5.86 -40.14
CA VAL A 184 17.47 -4.95 -41.30
C VAL A 184 17.32 -5.70 -42.63
N LYS A 185 17.83 -6.94 -42.72
CA LYS A 185 17.71 -7.82 -43.89
C LYS A 185 16.43 -8.65 -43.92
N ALA A 186 15.48 -8.40 -43.03
CA ALA A 186 14.21 -9.11 -42.92
C ALA A 186 14.37 -10.65 -42.75
N ASN A 187 15.39 -11.06 -41.98
CA ASN A 187 15.68 -12.46 -41.66
C ASN A 187 15.45 -12.72 -40.16
N PRO A 188 14.18 -12.93 -39.74
CA PRO A 188 13.81 -12.96 -38.33
C PRO A 188 14.41 -14.17 -37.57
N GLU A 189 14.35 -15.38 -38.14
CA GLU A 189 14.85 -16.59 -37.47
C GLU A 189 16.36 -16.54 -37.18
N PRO A 190 17.22 -16.16 -38.15
CA PRO A 190 18.61 -15.85 -37.86
C PRO A 190 18.79 -14.73 -36.82
N ALA A 191 17.96 -13.68 -36.86
CA ALA A 191 18.02 -12.59 -35.89
C ALA A 191 17.72 -13.08 -34.46
N THR A 192 16.67 -13.88 -34.27
CA THR A 192 16.30 -14.48 -32.98
C THR A 192 17.43 -15.35 -32.43
N ILE A 193 18.10 -16.13 -33.29
CA ILE A 193 19.27 -16.94 -32.90
C ILE A 193 20.43 -16.06 -32.45
N GLN A 194 20.76 -15.01 -33.21
CA GLN A 194 21.86 -14.11 -32.84
C GLN A 194 21.54 -13.31 -31.57
N ALA A 195 20.29 -12.87 -31.40
CA ALA A 195 19.84 -12.23 -30.17
C ALA A 195 19.92 -13.18 -28.96
N GLY A 196 19.54 -14.45 -29.11
CA GLY A 196 19.71 -15.46 -28.06
C GLY A 196 21.19 -15.71 -27.70
N ASN A 197 22.08 -15.72 -28.70
CA ASN A 197 23.52 -15.81 -28.45
C ASN A 197 24.07 -14.54 -27.77
N ALA A 198 23.54 -13.37 -28.13
CA ALA A 198 23.92 -12.11 -27.50
C ALA A 198 23.49 -12.08 -26.03
N TRP A 199 22.23 -12.44 -25.76
CA TRP A 199 21.69 -12.60 -24.41
C TRP A 199 22.53 -13.58 -23.58
N SER A 200 22.78 -14.78 -24.10
CA SER A 200 23.55 -15.80 -23.38
C SER A 200 24.97 -15.33 -23.07
N ASN A 201 25.64 -14.61 -23.98
CA ASN A 201 26.97 -14.08 -23.73
C ASN A 201 26.95 -12.96 -22.67
N GLY A 202 25.94 -12.08 -22.70
CA GLY A 202 25.74 -11.07 -21.65
C GLY A 202 25.52 -11.73 -20.28
N PHE A 203 24.60 -12.69 -20.20
CA PHE A 203 24.30 -13.39 -18.95
C PHE A 203 25.48 -14.24 -18.43
N ASN A 204 26.35 -14.74 -19.32
CA ASN A 204 27.56 -15.44 -18.93
C ASN A 204 28.52 -14.55 -18.13
N VAL A 205 28.51 -13.23 -18.33
CA VAL A 205 29.29 -12.29 -17.50
C VAL A 205 28.88 -12.40 -16.04
N LEU A 206 27.58 -12.30 -15.76
CA LEU A 206 27.03 -12.39 -14.40
C LEU A 206 27.38 -13.73 -13.74
N THR A 207 27.06 -14.84 -14.42
CA THR A 207 27.28 -16.19 -13.87
C THR A 207 28.74 -16.53 -13.65
N ARG A 208 29.64 -16.01 -14.50
CA ARG A 208 31.09 -16.18 -14.36
C ARG A 208 31.63 -15.51 -13.11
N LEU A 209 31.06 -14.36 -12.77
CA LEU A 209 31.44 -13.56 -11.62
C LEU A 209 30.65 -13.97 -10.36
N GLY A 210 29.73 -14.93 -10.48
CA GLY A 210 28.92 -15.41 -9.36
C GLY A 210 27.80 -14.44 -8.96
N ILE A 211 27.45 -13.49 -9.82
CA ILE A 211 26.34 -12.55 -9.62
C ILE A 211 25.03 -13.29 -9.83
N THR A 212 24.07 -13.05 -8.94
CA THR A 212 22.72 -13.62 -9.03
C THR A 212 21.70 -12.53 -8.73
N TYR A 213 20.61 -12.43 -9.46
CA TYR A 213 19.63 -11.36 -9.22
C TYR A 213 19.04 -11.28 -7.80
N THR A 214 19.13 -12.35 -7.01
CA THR A 214 18.63 -12.38 -5.62
C THR A 214 19.76 -12.29 -4.58
N GLY A 215 21.01 -12.19 -5.03
CA GLY A 215 22.19 -12.03 -4.18
C GLY A 215 22.40 -10.57 -3.81
N ASP A 216 23.37 -10.35 -2.94
CA ASP A 216 23.96 -9.07 -2.56
C ASP A 216 25.46 -9.37 -2.52
N HIS A 217 26.12 -9.20 -3.66
CA HIS A 217 27.42 -9.81 -3.91
C HIS A 217 28.57 -9.03 -3.26
N ASP A 218 28.48 -7.72 -3.19
CA ASP A 218 29.44 -6.85 -2.51
C ASP A 218 29.10 -6.62 -1.02
N ASN A 219 27.89 -7.00 -0.58
CA ASN A 219 27.39 -6.94 0.80
C ASN A 219 27.18 -5.51 1.31
N ASP A 220 26.77 -4.60 0.43
CA ASP A 220 26.41 -3.23 0.81
C ASP A 220 24.96 -3.12 1.32
N GLY A 221 24.16 -4.17 1.13
CA GLY A 221 22.76 -4.27 1.54
C GLY A 221 21.75 -3.98 0.42
N VAL A 222 22.21 -3.67 -0.78
CA VAL A 222 21.43 -3.62 -2.02
C VAL A 222 21.58 -4.98 -2.70
N ILE A 223 20.49 -5.49 -3.26
CA ILE A 223 20.57 -6.77 -3.99
C ILE A 223 21.00 -6.53 -5.44
N ASP A 224 21.71 -7.49 -6.01
CA ASP A 224 22.34 -7.39 -7.34
C ASP A 224 21.37 -6.89 -8.43
N VAL A 225 20.09 -7.31 -8.42
CA VAL A 225 19.12 -6.88 -9.46
C VAL A 225 18.71 -5.41 -9.34
N VAL A 226 18.75 -4.83 -8.14
CA VAL A 226 18.44 -3.42 -7.93
C VAL A 226 19.62 -2.58 -8.42
N GLU A 227 20.84 -2.92 -8.03
CA GLU A 227 22.08 -2.30 -8.52
C GLU A 227 22.14 -2.28 -10.05
N LEU A 228 21.94 -3.44 -10.69
CA LEU A 228 21.92 -3.56 -12.16
C LEU A 228 20.83 -2.71 -12.83
N ARG A 229 19.75 -2.36 -12.13
CA ARG A 229 18.68 -1.50 -12.65
C ARG A 229 19.01 -0.02 -12.55
N PHE A 230 19.71 0.38 -11.50
CA PHE A 230 20.28 1.72 -11.37
C PHE A 230 21.58 1.88 -12.18
N GLY A 231 22.11 0.78 -12.70
CA GLY A 231 23.31 0.76 -13.55
C GLY A 231 24.60 0.75 -12.74
N SER A 232 24.50 0.46 -11.44
CA SER A 232 25.61 0.24 -10.52
C SER A 232 26.11 -1.21 -10.61
N SER A 233 27.27 -1.47 -10.05
CA SER A 233 28.00 -2.73 -10.16
C SER A 233 27.82 -3.55 -8.88
N PRO A 234 27.25 -4.78 -8.97
CA PRO A 234 27.17 -5.71 -7.84
C PRO A 234 28.50 -6.20 -7.28
N LEU A 235 29.61 -5.66 -7.76
CA LEU A 235 30.95 -6.03 -7.33
C LEU A 235 31.60 -4.94 -6.47
N LEU A 236 30.97 -3.77 -6.36
CA LEU A 236 31.56 -2.56 -5.81
C LEU A 236 30.53 -1.77 -5.01
N VAL A 237 30.84 -1.57 -3.72
CA VAL A 237 30.02 -0.76 -2.79
C VAL A 237 29.88 0.70 -3.24
N ASP A 238 30.81 1.17 -4.07
CA ASP A 238 30.87 2.50 -4.68
C ASP A 238 31.35 2.29 -6.12
N SER A 239 30.41 2.34 -7.05
CA SER A 239 30.58 1.90 -8.42
C SER A 239 31.33 2.89 -9.31
N ASP A 240 31.21 4.19 -9.07
CA ASP A 240 31.91 5.22 -9.83
C ASP A 240 33.11 5.83 -9.10
N GLY A 241 33.25 5.57 -7.80
CA GLY A 241 34.39 5.93 -6.98
C GLY A 241 34.37 7.38 -6.51
N ASP A 242 33.20 8.00 -6.39
CA ASP A 242 33.05 9.39 -5.94
C ASP A 242 33.01 9.54 -4.41
N GLY A 243 32.83 8.44 -3.68
CA GLY A 243 32.76 8.36 -2.23
C GLY A 243 31.36 8.13 -1.66
N LEU A 244 30.31 8.31 -2.45
CA LEU A 244 28.97 7.86 -2.11
C LEU A 244 28.87 6.35 -2.37
N THR A 245 28.11 5.67 -1.52
CA THR A 245 27.84 4.24 -1.70
C THR A 245 26.66 4.06 -2.65
N ASP A 246 26.69 3.00 -3.46
CA ASP A 246 25.60 2.64 -4.38
C ASP A 246 24.27 2.60 -3.62
N LYS A 247 24.28 2.00 -2.42
CA LYS A 247 23.14 2.04 -1.50
C LYS A 247 22.63 3.45 -1.23
N PHE A 248 23.48 4.35 -0.77
CA PHE A 248 23.09 5.72 -0.41
C PHE A 248 22.51 6.45 -1.62
N GLU A 249 23.12 6.30 -2.79
CA GLU A 249 22.60 6.91 -4.00
C GLU A 249 21.26 6.33 -4.46
N ILE A 250 21.06 5.03 -4.27
CA ILE A 250 19.82 4.33 -4.64
C ILE A 250 18.70 4.61 -3.63
N THR A 251 19.01 4.70 -2.33
CA THR A 251 17.98 4.86 -1.30
C THR A 251 17.72 6.33 -0.98
N GLU A 252 18.77 7.15 -0.84
CA GLU A 252 18.71 8.52 -0.33
C GLU A 252 18.65 9.58 -1.44
N LEU A 253 19.35 9.32 -2.56
CA LEU A 253 19.51 10.28 -3.65
C LEU A 253 18.90 9.82 -4.98
N ALA A 254 18.00 8.83 -4.94
CA ALA A 254 17.42 8.29 -6.16
C ALA A 254 16.67 9.36 -6.97
N GLY A 255 17.17 9.62 -8.18
CA GLY A 255 16.66 10.65 -9.08
C GLY A 255 17.38 12.00 -9.00
N TRP A 256 18.29 12.17 -8.03
CA TRP A 256 19.23 13.28 -7.92
C TRP A 256 20.60 12.88 -8.47
N THR A 257 21.16 11.77 -7.98
CA THR A 257 22.47 11.24 -8.42
C THR A 257 22.31 9.96 -9.25
N ARG A 258 23.43 9.45 -9.75
CA ARG A 258 23.51 8.17 -10.46
C ARG A 258 24.72 7.40 -9.94
N PRO A 259 24.54 6.15 -9.47
CA PRO A 259 25.63 5.32 -8.95
C PRO A 259 26.76 4.95 -9.93
N ASN A 260 26.71 5.43 -11.16
CA ASN A 260 27.70 5.13 -12.18
C ASN A 260 28.26 6.38 -12.85
N ALA A 261 28.07 7.54 -12.23
CA ALA A 261 28.54 8.83 -12.71
C ALA A 261 28.92 9.74 -11.54
N VAL A 262 30.24 9.88 -11.33
CA VAL A 262 30.88 10.77 -10.35
C VAL A 262 30.32 12.21 -10.30
N ASP A 263 29.76 12.68 -11.40
CA ASP A 263 29.15 14.01 -11.57
C ASP A 263 27.96 13.81 -12.52
N THR A 264 26.77 13.66 -11.93
CA THR A 264 25.55 13.26 -12.62
C THR A 264 25.00 14.34 -13.53
N ASP A 265 25.10 15.59 -13.10
CA ASP A 265 24.53 16.76 -13.79
C ASP A 265 25.56 17.52 -14.66
N GLN A 266 26.83 17.16 -14.53
CA GLN A 266 27.99 17.67 -15.27
C GLN A 266 28.30 19.14 -14.98
N ASP A 267 28.00 19.61 -13.77
CA ASP A 267 28.31 20.98 -13.34
C ASP A 267 29.76 21.16 -12.84
N SER A 268 30.54 20.07 -12.79
CA SER A 268 31.92 19.96 -12.30
C SER A 268 32.09 19.91 -10.78
N ILE A 269 31.00 19.70 -10.04
CA ILE A 269 30.99 19.27 -8.64
C ILE A 269 30.69 17.76 -8.65
N ALA A 270 31.39 16.99 -7.81
CA ALA A 270 31.09 15.56 -7.70
C ALA A 270 29.85 15.37 -6.83
N ASP A 271 29.04 14.35 -7.10
CA ASP A 271 27.77 14.10 -6.41
C ASP A 271 27.96 14.05 -4.88
N GLY A 272 29.01 13.38 -4.39
CA GLY A 272 29.35 13.38 -2.95
C GLY A 272 29.71 14.75 -2.33
N ALA A 273 30.06 15.75 -3.14
CA ALA A 273 30.41 17.11 -2.71
C ALA A 273 29.28 18.13 -2.88
N GLU A 274 28.12 17.71 -3.41
CA GLU A 274 26.93 18.54 -3.49
C GLU A 274 26.25 18.66 -2.13
N ASP A 275 25.40 19.69 -1.98
CA ASP A 275 24.58 20.01 -0.81
C ASP A 275 23.17 20.31 -1.37
N ILE A 276 22.33 19.28 -1.45
CA ILE A 276 21.09 19.30 -2.23
C ILE A 276 19.98 20.07 -1.51
N ASP A 277 19.91 19.97 -0.19
CA ASP A 277 18.89 20.66 0.62
C ASP A 277 19.36 22.00 1.21
N GLY A 278 20.65 22.31 1.12
CA GLY A 278 21.21 23.61 1.45
C GLY A 278 21.39 23.84 2.95
N ASP A 279 21.52 22.77 3.73
CA ASP A 279 21.64 22.82 5.18
C ASP A 279 23.09 23.08 5.66
N GLY A 280 24.06 22.94 4.75
CA GLY A 280 25.49 23.17 4.95
C GLY A 280 26.33 21.90 5.16
N LEU A 281 25.75 20.71 5.06
CA LEU A 281 26.44 19.42 4.94
C LEU A 281 26.47 19.01 3.47
N THR A 282 27.56 18.35 3.04
CA THR A 282 27.56 17.71 1.72
C THR A 282 26.92 16.33 1.79
N ASN A 283 26.43 15.81 0.66
CA ASN A 283 25.87 14.45 0.54
C ASN A 283 26.77 13.38 1.21
N LEU A 284 28.10 13.48 1.04
CA LEU A 284 29.05 12.57 1.68
C LEU A 284 29.10 12.71 3.21
N GLN A 285 29.00 13.93 3.74
CA GLN A 285 28.95 14.16 5.19
C GLN A 285 27.66 13.60 5.76
N GLU A 286 26.55 13.75 5.05
CA GLU A 286 25.26 13.23 5.46
C GLU A 286 25.22 11.71 5.44
N GLN A 287 25.83 11.08 4.43
CA GLN A 287 26.07 9.64 4.42
C GLN A 287 26.84 9.17 5.67
N ASP A 288 27.91 9.89 6.04
CA ASP A 288 28.73 9.57 7.21
C ASP A 288 27.99 9.77 8.54
N LEU A 289 27.06 10.73 8.58
CA LEU A 289 26.25 11.07 9.75
C LEU A 289 24.96 10.24 9.86
N GLY A 290 24.49 9.68 8.75
CA GLY A 290 23.19 9.01 8.65
C GLY A 290 22.00 9.97 8.54
N THR A 291 22.25 11.24 8.18
CA THR A 291 21.23 12.26 7.94
C THR A 291 20.72 12.20 6.50
N SER A 292 19.66 12.93 6.20
CA SER A 292 18.94 12.86 4.93
C SER A 292 19.38 13.97 3.96
N PRO A 293 20.01 13.64 2.82
CA PRO A 293 20.54 14.63 1.85
C PRO A 293 19.50 15.41 1.04
N THR A 294 18.23 15.24 1.39
CA THR A 294 17.12 15.95 0.75
C THR A 294 16.19 16.58 1.77
N ASN A 295 16.53 16.48 3.06
CA ASN A 295 15.74 17.01 4.15
C ASN A 295 16.67 17.71 5.14
N PRO A 296 16.65 19.06 5.18
CA PRO A 296 17.65 19.82 5.92
C PRO A 296 17.55 19.69 7.44
N ASP A 297 16.55 18.97 7.97
CA ASP A 297 16.25 18.75 9.38
C ASP A 297 15.73 17.31 9.55
N THR A 298 16.65 16.36 9.74
CA THR A 298 16.39 14.92 9.64
C THR A 298 15.50 14.41 10.76
N ASP A 299 15.71 14.90 11.98
CA ASP A 299 14.93 14.49 13.16
C ASP A 299 13.68 15.35 13.41
N GLY A 300 13.56 16.48 12.71
CA GLY A 300 12.36 17.29 12.65
C GLY A 300 12.17 18.19 13.87
N ASP A 301 13.23 18.51 14.61
CA ASP A 301 13.15 19.33 15.82
C ASP A 301 13.22 20.85 15.57
N GLY A 302 13.43 21.24 14.31
CA GLY A 302 13.45 22.61 13.84
C GLY A 302 14.85 23.23 13.75
N ALA A 303 15.91 22.50 14.12
CA ALA A 303 17.27 22.83 13.75
C ALA A 303 17.70 22.06 12.49
N THR A 304 18.56 22.66 11.68
CA THR A 304 19.07 21.95 10.51
C THR A 304 20.23 21.03 10.89
N ASP A 305 20.39 19.90 10.20
CA ASP A 305 21.41 18.90 10.55
C ASP A 305 22.81 19.55 10.58
N GLY A 306 23.11 20.40 9.59
CA GLY A 306 24.35 21.17 9.53
C GLY A 306 24.52 22.18 10.68
N ALA A 307 23.44 22.77 11.18
CA ALA A 307 23.49 23.67 12.33
C ALA A 307 23.74 22.91 13.63
N GLU A 308 23.19 21.71 13.75
CA GLU A 308 23.36 20.82 14.90
C GLU A 308 24.78 20.25 14.97
N VAL A 309 25.29 19.74 13.86
CA VAL A 309 26.68 19.27 13.74
C VAL A 309 27.66 20.40 14.07
N ALA A 310 27.39 21.63 13.62
CA ALA A 310 28.20 22.80 13.94
C ALA A 310 28.16 23.18 15.44
N GLN A 311 27.07 22.88 16.14
CA GLN A 311 26.88 23.11 17.57
C GLN A 311 27.34 21.93 18.44
N GLY A 312 27.56 20.77 17.83
CA GLY A 312 27.96 19.53 18.50
C GLY A 312 26.79 18.77 19.13
N SER A 313 25.55 19.03 18.72
CA SER A 313 24.37 18.18 18.99
C SER A 313 24.31 17.03 17.97
N ASN A 314 23.29 16.17 18.09
CA ASN A 314 23.15 14.98 17.27
C ASN A 314 21.94 15.11 16.35
N PRO A 315 22.12 15.23 15.02
CA PRO A 315 21.05 15.51 14.05
C PRO A 315 20.09 14.34 13.76
N LEU A 316 20.12 13.34 14.63
CA LEU A 316 19.28 12.14 14.57
C LEU A 316 18.45 11.99 15.84
N VAL A 317 18.47 12.98 16.71
CA VAL A 317 17.82 12.95 18.02
C VAL A 317 17.27 14.34 18.27
N ALA A 318 15.94 14.44 18.21
CA ALA A 318 15.20 15.65 18.49
C ALA A 318 15.48 16.16 19.92
N ASP A 319 16.54 16.95 20.08
CA ASP A 319 17.09 17.40 21.35
C ASP A 319 17.15 18.94 21.48
N GLN A 320 16.77 19.66 20.42
CA GLN A 320 16.66 21.10 20.44
C GLN A 320 15.33 21.55 21.07
N PRO A 321 15.36 22.52 21.99
CA PRO A 321 14.15 23.21 22.42
C PRO A 321 13.59 24.03 21.25
N ARG A 322 12.38 23.68 20.82
CA ARG A 322 11.70 24.24 19.65
C ARG A 322 11.82 25.77 19.54
N ALA A 323 12.05 26.26 18.33
CA ALA A 323 11.72 27.65 17.94
C ALA A 323 10.18 27.86 17.94
N PRO A 324 9.67 29.09 18.12
CA PRO A 324 8.23 29.35 18.16
C PRO A 324 7.51 28.87 16.88
N PRO A 325 6.25 28.44 16.98
CA PRO A 325 5.57 27.70 15.93
C PRO A 325 5.48 28.43 14.58
N THR A 326 5.72 27.68 13.51
CA THR A 326 5.47 27.98 12.10
C THR A 326 4.01 27.68 11.68
N PRO A 327 3.51 28.28 10.58
CA PRO A 327 2.14 28.03 10.13
C PRO A 327 1.94 26.56 9.69
N GLY A 328 1.22 25.78 10.51
CA GLY A 328 1.04 24.33 10.36
C GLY A 328 1.06 23.59 11.70
N ASP A 329 1.64 24.22 12.72
CA ASP A 329 1.77 23.69 14.07
C ASP A 329 0.43 23.71 14.84
N VAL A 330 0.33 22.86 15.87
CA VAL A 330 -0.74 22.89 16.88
C VAL A 330 -0.93 24.35 17.33
N PRO A 331 -2.17 24.85 17.42
CA PRO A 331 -2.42 26.22 17.83
C PRO A 331 -1.65 26.54 19.13
N PRO A 332 -0.96 27.70 19.21
CA PRO A 332 -0.25 28.06 20.43
C PRO A 332 -1.23 28.03 21.61
N ILE A 333 -0.82 27.36 22.68
CA ILE A 333 -1.65 27.19 23.87
C ILE A 333 -1.99 28.60 24.41
N ASP A 334 -3.29 28.92 24.45
CA ASP A 334 -3.83 30.21 24.92
C ASP A 334 -4.64 29.99 26.20
N PRO A 335 -3.98 29.85 27.36
CA PRO A 335 -4.65 29.48 28.59
C PRO A 335 -5.55 30.61 29.12
N THR A 336 -6.70 30.23 29.65
CA THR A 336 -7.64 31.13 30.34
C THR A 336 -7.89 30.71 31.78
N PRO A 337 -7.01 31.07 32.75
CA PRO A 337 -7.11 30.61 34.12
C PRO A 337 -8.42 30.99 34.83
N THR A 338 -8.93 30.08 35.66
CA THR A 338 -10.09 30.27 36.52
C THR A 338 -9.82 29.80 37.95
N ASP A 339 -10.76 30.02 38.88
CA ASP A 339 -10.64 29.55 40.27
C ASP A 339 -10.68 28.00 40.40
N THR A 340 -10.89 27.26 39.32
CA THR A 340 -11.05 25.80 39.29
C THR A 340 -10.23 25.10 38.19
N ASP A 341 -9.38 25.86 37.52
CA ASP A 341 -8.52 25.49 36.37
C ASP A 341 -7.39 26.53 36.39
N THR A 342 -6.36 26.24 37.18
CA THR A 342 -5.41 27.21 37.74
C THR A 342 -4.40 27.67 36.70
N ASP A 343 -4.05 26.82 35.73
CA ASP A 343 -3.19 27.17 34.60
C ASP A 343 -3.98 27.52 33.33
N GLY A 344 -5.27 27.21 33.27
CA GLY A 344 -6.20 27.70 32.26
C GLY A 344 -6.22 26.89 30.97
N ASP A 345 -5.73 25.66 30.98
CA ASP A 345 -5.60 24.83 29.78
C ASP A 345 -6.91 24.14 29.36
N GLY A 346 -7.93 24.17 30.25
CA GLY A 346 -9.23 23.54 30.05
C GLY A 346 -9.44 22.27 30.88
N LEU A 347 -8.40 21.79 31.57
CA LEU A 347 -8.43 20.68 32.51
C LEU A 347 -8.64 21.23 33.93
N PRO A 348 -9.71 20.84 34.66
CA PRO A 348 -9.92 21.37 36.00
C PRO A 348 -8.88 20.84 37.00
N ASP A 349 -8.45 21.66 37.97
CA ASP A 349 -7.47 21.31 39.02
C ASP A 349 -7.72 19.94 39.69
N LEU A 350 -9.00 19.58 39.85
CA LEU A 350 -9.42 18.32 40.46
C LEU A 350 -9.13 17.10 39.57
N VAL A 351 -9.24 17.27 38.25
CA VAL A 351 -8.93 16.24 37.25
C VAL A 351 -7.41 16.07 37.15
N GLU A 352 -6.67 17.17 37.21
CA GLU A 352 -5.20 17.17 37.19
C GLU A 352 -4.59 16.49 38.43
N GLU A 353 -5.15 16.77 39.62
CA GLU A 353 -4.73 16.11 40.88
C GLU A 353 -4.96 14.58 40.83
N ASP A 354 -6.05 14.14 40.17
CA ASP A 354 -6.37 12.72 39.96
C ASP A 354 -5.52 12.08 38.83
N GLY A 355 -5.20 12.84 37.78
CA GLY A 355 -4.36 12.48 36.64
C GLY A 355 -2.85 12.51 36.92
N LEU A 356 -2.45 13.10 38.05
CA LEU A 356 -1.06 13.35 38.47
C LEU A 356 -0.30 14.29 37.52
N THR A 357 -1.01 15.18 36.83
CA THR A 357 -0.46 16.34 36.13
C THR A 357 -0.30 17.53 37.09
N ASP A 358 0.34 18.64 36.68
CA ASP A 358 0.61 19.80 37.54
C ASP A 358 -0.42 20.93 37.29
N PRO A 359 -1.35 21.21 38.22
CA PRO A 359 -2.39 22.24 38.07
C PRO A 359 -1.91 23.68 37.83
N ALA A 360 -0.61 23.92 37.94
CA ALA A 360 -0.01 25.23 37.68
C ALA A 360 0.78 25.27 36.36
N ASN A 361 0.74 24.19 35.58
CA ASN A 361 1.54 24.02 34.38
C ASN A 361 0.72 23.37 33.26
N VAL A 362 0.34 24.22 32.31
CA VAL A 362 -0.47 23.89 31.13
C VAL A 362 0.02 22.71 30.27
N ASP A 363 1.29 22.35 30.39
CA ASP A 363 1.96 21.28 29.63
C ASP A 363 2.94 20.59 30.59
N THR A 364 2.46 19.54 31.25
CA THR A 364 3.13 18.91 32.40
C THR A 364 4.47 18.27 32.04
N ASP A 365 4.58 17.63 30.87
CA ASP A 365 5.82 16.99 30.42
C ASP A 365 6.63 17.83 29.43
N GLY A 366 6.10 18.97 28.98
CA GLY A 366 6.79 19.92 28.13
C GLY A 366 6.92 19.43 26.70
N ASP A 367 5.98 18.61 26.23
CA ASP A 367 6.02 18.06 24.88
C ASP A 367 5.44 19.04 23.82
N GLY A 368 4.66 20.04 24.23
CA GLY A 368 4.05 21.03 23.35
C GLY A 368 2.54 20.87 23.16
N LEU A 369 1.95 19.77 23.65
CA LEU A 369 0.52 19.62 23.87
C LEU A 369 0.15 20.13 25.27
N SER A 370 -1.12 20.47 25.48
CA SER A 370 -1.60 20.80 26.82
C SER A 370 -2.15 19.56 27.51
N ASP A 371 -2.13 19.53 28.85
CA ASP A 371 -2.65 18.40 29.62
C ASP A 371 -4.11 18.08 29.25
N TYR A 372 -4.93 19.11 29.00
CA TYR A 372 -6.29 18.98 28.47
C TYR A 372 -6.34 18.31 27.08
N THR A 373 -5.45 18.69 26.17
CA THR A 373 -5.38 18.17 24.80
C THR A 373 -5.00 16.70 24.84
N GLU A 374 -4.04 16.35 25.68
CA GLU A 374 -3.59 14.98 25.89
C GLU A 374 -4.66 14.12 26.58
N ASP A 375 -5.42 14.68 27.54
CA ASP A 375 -6.60 14.01 28.11
C ASP A 375 -7.71 13.78 27.06
N ASP A 376 -7.96 14.76 26.17
CA ASP A 376 -8.93 14.65 25.07
C ASP A 376 -8.52 13.57 24.05
N LEU A 377 -7.22 13.49 23.74
CA LEU A 377 -6.59 12.46 22.91
C LEU A 377 -6.38 11.12 23.66
N SER A 378 -6.60 11.11 24.98
CA SER A 378 -6.42 9.95 25.86
C SER A 378 -5.00 9.36 25.86
N ILE A 379 -3.99 10.22 25.73
CA ILE A 379 -2.55 9.93 25.82
C ILE A 379 -2.00 10.38 27.20
N ASN A 380 -0.73 10.13 27.50
CA ASN A 380 -0.15 10.31 28.82
C ASN A 380 0.59 11.65 28.94
N ALA A 381 -0.10 12.66 29.49
CA ALA A 381 0.35 14.02 29.82
C ALA A 381 1.53 14.15 30.82
N ARG A 382 2.33 13.09 30.96
CA ARG A 382 3.48 12.98 31.85
C ARG A 382 4.66 12.32 31.17
N SER A 383 4.54 12.05 29.88
CA SER A 383 5.49 11.36 29.04
C SER A 383 5.41 11.96 27.66
N GLN A 384 6.46 12.68 27.27
CA GLN A 384 6.57 13.29 25.94
C GLN A 384 6.42 12.31 24.77
N ASP A 385 6.51 11.01 25.05
CA ASP A 385 6.33 9.87 24.15
C ASP A 385 5.45 8.86 24.91
N SER A 386 4.16 8.84 24.61
CA SER A 386 3.14 8.13 25.38
C SER A 386 3.15 6.63 25.17
N ASP A 387 3.43 6.19 23.95
CA ASP A 387 3.43 4.78 23.58
C ASP A 387 4.84 4.14 23.61
N GLY A 388 5.87 4.97 23.80
CA GLY A 388 7.25 4.58 23.98
C GLY A 388 7.90 4.11 22.70
N ASP A 389 7.40 4.52 21.54
CA ASP A 389 7.96 4.11 20.27
C ASP A 389 9.21 4.93 19.91
N GLY A 390 9.33 6.17 20.40
CA GLY A 390 10.43 7.10 20.17
C GLY A 390 10.05 8.35 19.37
N LEU A 391 8.79 8.51 18.98
CA LEU A 391 8.20 9.78 18.51
C LEU A 391 7.60 10.54 19.70
N ARG A 392 7.50 11.87 19.59
CA ARG A 392 6.82 12.69 20.60
C ARG A 392 5.36 12.90 20.24
N ASP A 393 4.50 12.96 21.25
CA ASP A 393 3.05 12.98 21.02
C ASP A 393 2.63 14.22 20.20
N ASP A 394 3.22 15.39 20.47
CA ASP A 394 2.98 16.62 19.70
C ASP A 394 3.26 16.49 18.20
N TYR A 395 4.37 15.82 17.84
CA TYR A 395 4.75 15.55 16.46
C TYR A 395 3.74 14.60 15.81
N GLU A 396 3.35 13.54 16.51
CA GLU A 396 2.40 12.56 15.99
C GLU A 396 1.02 13.18 15.77
N VAL A 397 0.55 14.03 16.69
CA VAL A 397 -0.71 14.78 16.55
C VAL A 397 -0.68 15.72 15.34
N ALA A 398 0.42 16.45 15.14
CA ALA A 398 0.58 17.33 14.00
C ALA A 398 0.61 16.57 12.66
N ASN A 399 1.08 15.33 12.68
CA ASN A 399 1.29 14.51 11.49
C ASN A 399 0.28 13.37 11.31
N ALA A 400 -0.70 13.21 12.21
CA ALA A 400 -1.64 12.09 12.25
C ALA A 400 -2.35 11.84 10.92
N GLU A 401 -2.83 12.90 10.25
CA GLU A 401 -3.51 12.74 8.95
C GLU A 401 -2.56 12.49 7.77
N SER A 402 -1.33 13.01 7.83
CA SER A 402 -0.36 12.92 6.74
C SER A 402 0.47 11.63 6.77
N GLN A 403 0.94 11.24 7.95
CA GLN A 403 1.85 10.11 8.17
C GLN A 403 1.14 8.89 8.76
N GLY A 404 -0.11 9.04 9.21
CA GLY A 404 -0.88 7.96 9.82
C GLY A 404 -0.36 7.53 11.19
N LEU A 405 0.36 8.43 11.87
CA LEU A 405 0.91 8.25 13.21
C LEU A 405 -0.18 8.37 14.27
N ASP A 406 -0.02 7.68 15.39
CA ASP A 406 -0.97 7.64 16.48
C ASP A 406 -0.23 7.64 17.83
N PRO A 407 -0.27 8.76 18.60
CA PRO A 407 0.48 8.91 19.85
C PRO A 407 0.06 7.93 20.96
N GLY A 408 -1.04 7.19 20.76
CA GLY A 408 -1.49 6.15 21.68
C GLY A 408 -1.11 4.74 21.25
N ARG A 409 -0.37 4.55 20.15
CA ARG A 409 -0.14 3.23 19.55
C ARG A 409 1.21 3.11 18.88
N PHE A 410 2.06 2.28 19.50
CA PHE A 410 3.37 1.91 18.98
C PHE A 410 3.41 1.81 17.46
N ASP A 411 3.97 2.82 16.81
CA ASP A 411 4.18 2.84 15.38
C ASP A 411 5.46 2.07 15.08
N GLU A 412 5.40 1.25 14.03
CA GLU A 412 6.55 0.46 13.63
C GLU A 412 7.63 1.43 13.13
N GLN A 413 8.61 1.76 13.97
CA GLN A 413 9.79 2.55 13.62
C GLN A 413 10.73 1.78 12.69
N ILE A 414 10.21 1.50 11.50
CA ILE A 414 11.02 1.16 10.34
C ILE A 414 11.58 2.50 9.87
N SER A 415 12.90 2.62 9.75
CA SER A 415 13.48 3.86 9.23
C SER A 415 12.81 4.23 7.91
N LYS A 416 12.53 5.52 7.69
CA LYS A 416 11.98 6.04 6.42
C LYS A 416 12.68 5.40 5.21
N TRP A 417 13.99 5.18 5.34
CA TRP A 417 14.86 4.55 4.35
C TRP A 417 14.71 3.04 4.19
N THR A 418 14.38 2.31 5.25
CA THR A 418 14.01 0.89 5.14
C THR A 418 12.69 0.74 4.36
N TYR A 419 11.75 1.68 4.51
CA TYR A 419 10.53 1.73 3.71
C TYR A 419 10.80 2.07 2.24
N VAL A 420 11.61 3.09 1.96
CA VAL A 420 12.03 3.44 0.59
C VAL A 420 12.73 2.25 -0.05
N SER A 421 13.70 1.64 0.64
CA SER A 421 14.40 0.44 0.19
C SER A 421 13.44 -0.71 -0.12
N ASP A 422 12.52 -1.04 0.78
CA ASP A 422 11.54 -2.11 0.55
C ASP A 422 10.60 -1.79 -0.62
N PHE A 423 10.19 -0.53 -0.80
CA PHE A 423 9.40 -0.09 -1.94
C PHE A 423 10.18 -0.26 -3.26
N LEU A 424 11.41 0.25 -3.33
CA LEU A 424 12.28 0.12 -4.51
C LEU A 424 12.55 -1.35 -4.80
N LEU A 425 12.78 -2.16 -3.77
CA LEU A 425 12.92 -3.60 -3.89
C LEU A 425 11.66 -4.25 -4.49
N GLY A 426 10.47 -3.86 -4.02
CA GLY A 426 9.21 -4.30 -4.62
C GLY A 426 9.09 -3.88 -6.08
N MET A 427 9.45 -2.64 -6.39
CA MET A 427 9.32 -2.04 -7.72
C MET A 427 10.29 -2.63 -8.73
N PHE A 428 11.50 -2.96 -8.31
CA PHE A 428 12.59 -3.35 -9.20
C PHE A 428 12.95 -4.83 -9.12
N ALA A 429 12.90 -5.44 -7.94
CA ALA A 429 13.13 -6.88 -7.83
C ALA A 429 11.81 -7.67 -7.86
N GLY A 430 10.71 -7.05 -7.46
CA GLY A 430 9.40 -7.71 -7.37
C GLY A 430 9.53 -9.09 -6.75
N ASP A 431 8.99 -10.09 -7.44
CA ASP A 431 8.98 -11.50 -7.02
C ASP A 431 10.37 -12.15 -6.83
N PHE A 432 11.48 -11.50 -7.21
CA PHE A 432 12.83 -11.99 -6.94
C PHE A 432 13.23 -11.85 -5.48
N ALA A 433 12.77 -10.78 -4.81
CA ALA A 433 13.20 -10.44 -3.47
C ALA A 433 12.01 -10.01 -2.61
N GLU A 434 11.13 -10.97 -2.34
CA GLU A 434 9.91 -10.74 -1.57
C GLU A 434 10.22 -10.39 -0.11
N LYS A 435 9.68 -9.28 0.39
CA LYS A 435 9.75 -8.85 1.79
C LYS A 435 8.38 -8.85 2.47
N ASP A 436 8.37 -8.94 3.80
CA ASP A 436 7.19 -8.86 4.65
C ASP A 436 6.84 -7.39 4.96
N SER A 437 6.62 -6.61 3.90
CA SER A 437 6.48 -5.15 3.98
C SER A 437 5.39 -4.67 3.05
N MET A 438 4.56 -3.74 3.55
CA MET A 438 3.52 -3.09 2.76
C MET A 438 4.12 -2.17 1.69
N ALA A 439 5.26 -1.55 1.97
CA ALA A 439 6.01 -0.75 0.99
C ALA A 439 6.50 -1.63 -0.16
N TRP A 440 7.04 -2.82 0.13
CA TRP A 440 7.39 -3.79 -0.90
C TRP A 440 6.19 -4.21 -1.75
N LEU A 441 5.02 -4.47 -1.13
CA LEU A 441 3.81 -4.82 -1.88
C LEU A 441 3.40 -3.67 -2.80
N ALA A 442 3.42 -2.43 -2.30
CA ALA A 442 3.11 -1.24 -3.09
C ALA A 442 4.07 -1.09 -4.29
N GLY A 443 5.37 -1.22 -4.06
CA GLY A 443 6.39 -1.22 -5.12
C GLY A 443 6.15 -2.33 -6.15
N ASN A 444 5.89 -3.56 -5.71
CA ASN A 444 5.62 -4.68 -6.60
C ASN A 444 4.32 -4.53 -7.38
N LEU A 445 3.34 -3.79 -6.87
CA LEU A 445 2.16 -3.44 -7.66
C LEU A 445 2.47 -2.38 -8.73
N CYS A 446 3.47 -1.52 -8.50
CA CYS A 446 3.96 -0.52 -9.45
C CYS A 446 4.98 -1.05 -10.47
N SER A 447 5.65 -2.18 -10.20
CA SER A 447 6.73 -2.75 -11.02
C SER A 447 6.36 -3.03 -12.48
N GLY A 448 5.07 -3.20 -12.81
CA GLY A 448 4.59 -3.37 -14.18
C GLY A 448 4.58 -2.09 -15.03
N GLY A 449 4.43 -0.93 -14.38
CA GLY A 449 4.21 0.36 -15.06
C GLY A 449 5.46 1.12 -15.48
N LEU A 450 6.61 0.84 -14.86
CA LEU A 450 7.86 1.58 -15.02
C LEU A 450 8.96 0.70 -15.64
N SER A 451 8.69 0.10 -16.79
CA SER A 451 9.64 -0.74 -17.51
C SER A 451 10.80 0.07 -18.12
N VAL A 452 11.60 0.71 -17.26
CA VAL A 452 12.75 1.50 -17.65
C VAL A 452 13.91 0.53 -17.88
N ILE A 453 14.16 0.23 -19.15
CA ILE A 453 15.49 -0.18 -19.59
C ILE A 453 16.31 1.12 -19.58
N PRO A 454 17.43 1.21 -18.85
CA PRO A 454 18.28 2.40 -18.86
C PRO A 454 18.86 2.58 -20.27
N VAL A 455 18.20 3.39 -21.10
CA VAL A 455 18.76 3.90 -22.35
C VAL A 455 19.26 5.31 -22.07
N VAL A 456 20.57 5.47 -22.21
CA VAL A 456 21.29 6.75 -22.24
C VAL A 456 20.45 7.82 -22.94
N GLY A 457 19.93 8.78 -22.17
CA GLY A 457 19.42 10.06 -22.69
C GLY A 457 17.90 10.35 -22.62
N TRP A 458 17.05 9.54 -22.00
CA TRP A 458 15.59 9.83 -21.87
C TRP A 458 15.06 9.83 -20.42
N ILE A 459 15.89 10.29 -19.49
CA ILE A 459 15.72 10.20 -18.03
C ILE A 459 14.65 11.15 -17.43
N LEU A 460 14.17 12.18 -18.12
CA LEU A 460 13.41 13.26 -17.46
C LEU A 460 11.94 12.96 -17.09
N GLY A 461 11.31 11.89 -17.60
CA GLY A 461 9.88 11.62 -17.40
C GLY A 461 9.56 10.75 -16.18
N GLY A 462 10.05 9.51 -16.19
CA GLY A 462 9.73 8.54 -15.13
C GLY A 462 10.53 8.74 -13.83
N LEU A 463 11.69 9.42 -13.88
CA LEU A 463 12.49 9.71 -12.68
C LEU A 463 11.97 10.90 -11.89
N ALA A 464 11.28 11.87 -12.53
CA ALA A 464 10.58 12.91 -11.80
C ALA A 464 9.44 12.31 -10.95
N ASP A 465 8.68 11.36 -11.52
CA ASP A 465 7.63 10.63 -10.80
C ASP A 465 8.21 9.76 -9.67
N ILE A 466 9.36 9.10 -9.89
CA ILE A 466 10.06 8.33 -8.83
C ILE A 466 10.56 9.27 -7.72
N ARG A 467 11.17 10.40 -8.06
CA ARG A 467 11.64 11.39 -7.09
C ARG A 467 10.50 11.95 -6.25
N ASP A 468 9.40 12.36 -6.88
CA ASP A 468 8.22 12.87 -6.17
C ASP A 468 7.57 11.76 -5.30
N THR A 469 7.73 10.49 -5.70
CA THR A 469 7.29 9.33 -4.92
C THR A 469 8.21 9.01 -3.74
N ILE A 470 9.53 9.10 -3.93
CA ILE A 470 10.51 8.88 -2.86
C ILE A 470 10.40 10.01 -1.84
N ALA A 471 10.23 11.26 -2.27
CA ALA A 471 9.93 12.38 -1.38
C ALA A 471 8.64 12.11 -0.55
N ALA A 472 7.56 11.63 -1.18
CA ALA A 472 6.34 11.26 -0.47
C ALA A 472 6.53 10.04 0.47
N LEU A 473 7.40 9.07 0.12
CA LEU A 473 7.77 7.94 0.99
C LEU A 473 8.57 8.38 2.21
N ILE A 474 9.49 9.33 2.06
CA ILE A 474 10.30 9.91 3.14
C ILE A 474 9.41 10.67 4.14
N HIS A 475 8.34 11.31 3.66
CA HIS A 475 7.33 11.94 4.51
C HIS A 475 6.32 10.95 5.14
N GLY A 476 6.59 9.64 5.15
CA GLY A 476 5.71 8.65 5.80
C GLY A 476 4.39 8.40 5.04
N GLU A 477 4.18 9.02 3.88
CA GLU A 477 2.94 8.87 3.12
C GLU A 477 2.96 7.62 2.22
N TRP A 478 3.30 6.44 2.76
CA TRP A 478 3.51 5.21 1.98
C TRP A 478 2.28 4.74 1.19
N VAL A 479 1.09 5.07 1.69
CA VAL A 479 -0.16 4.88 0.93
C VAL A 479 -0.18 5.88 -0.23
N SER A 480 -0.01 7.19 -0.05
CA SER A 480 -0.12 8.17 -1.14
C SER A 480 1.00 8.00 -2.21
N ALA A 481 2.21 7.66 -1.78
CA ALA A 481 3.41 7.57 -2.60
C ALA A 481 3.38 6.38 -3.58
N GLY A 482 2.99 5.19 -3.12
CA GLY A 482 2.70 4.08 -4.04
C GLY A 482 1.53 4.36 -5.00
N LEU A 483 0.65 5.31 -4.66
CA LEU A 483 -0.57 5.63 -5.41
C LEU A 483 -0.40 6.77 -6.43
N SER A 484 0.67 7.56 -6.36
CA SER A 484 1.01 8.61 -7.33
C SER A 484 1.51 7.99 -8.66
N ILE A 485 2.46 7.04 -8.60
CA ILE A 485 3.09 6.36 -9.76
C ILE A 485 2.07 5.65 -10.64
N LEU A 486 1.06 5.00 -10.05
CA LEU A 486 0.04 4.27 -10.80
C LEU A 486 -0.86 5.17 -11.67
N GLY A 487 -0.79 6.51 -11.52
CA GLY A 487 -1.43 7.47 -12.43
C GLY A 487 -0.80 7.56 -13.82
N VAL A 488 0.40 6.99 -13.99
CA VAL A 488 1.21 7.05 -15.23
C VAL A 488 0.99 5.82 -16.11
N VAL A 489 0.33 4.77 -15.61
CA VAL A 489 0.17 3.48 -16.30
C VAL A 489 -0.83 3.59 -17.46
N PRO A 490 -0.39 3.48 -18.73
CA PRO A 490 -1.30 3.41 -19.85
C PRO A 490 -1.78 1.95 -20.00
N TYR A 491 -3.09 1.75 -19.80
CA TYR A 491 -3.89 0.58 -20.22
C TYR A 491 -3.93 -0.68 -19.32
N ALA A 492 -5.17 -0.99 -18.90
CA ALA A 492 -5.88 -2.25 -18.59
C ALA A 492 -5.18 -3.62 -18.38
N GLY A 493 -3.96 -3.87 -18.87
CA GLY A 493 -3.28 -5.17 -18.78
C GLY A 493 -2.76 -5.51 -17.38
N ASP A 494 -2.17 -4.53 -16.69
CA ASP A 494 -1.51 -4.77 -15.39
C ASP A 494 -2.49 -4.77 -14.21
N ALA A 495 -3.65 -4.11 -14.35
CA ALA A 495 -4.71 -4.18 -13.34
C ALA A 495 -5.22 -5.62 -13.12
N ILE A 496 -5.09 -6.49 -14.13
CA ILE A 496 -5.47 -7.91 -14.06
C ILE A 496 -4.48 -8.73 -13.21
N ALA A 497 -3.24 -8.27 -13.05
CA ALA A 497 -2.21 -8.96 -12.26
C ALA A 497 -2.31 -8.64 -10.76
N ILE A 498 -2.97 -7.55 -10.37
CA ILE A 498 -3.12 -7.09 -8.99
C ILE A 498 -3.70 -8.18 -8.07
N PRO A 499 -4.84 -8.85 -8.39
CA PRO A 499 -5.39 -9.89 -7.54
C PRO A 499 -4.39 -11.02 -7.27
N ALA A 500 -3.68 -11.47 -8.30
CA ALA A 500 -2.72 -12.56 -8.19
C ALA A 500 -1.49 -12.18 -7.34
N LYS A 501 -0.95 -10.97 -7.53
CA LYS A 501 0.18 -10.45 -6.74
C LYS A 501 -0.18 -10.28 -5.26
N VAL A 502 -1.32 -9.65 -4.98
CA VAL A 502 -1.80 -9.45 -3.61
C VAL A 502 -2.09 -10.79 -2.94
N ALA A 503 -2.73 -11.73 -3.63
CA ALA A 503 -2.98 -13.05 -3.06
C ALA A 503 -1.70 -13.85 -2.80
N LYS A 504 -0.72 -13.80 -3.69
CA LYS A 504 0.58 -14.44 -3.47
C LYS A 504 1.26 -13.87 -2.22
N PHE A 505 1.26 -12.55 -2.06
CA PHE A 505 1.78 -11.86 -0.88
C PHE A 505 1.05 -12.28 0.39
N VAL A 506 -0.28 -12.22 0.41
CA VAL A 506 -1.10 -12.58 1.58
C VAL A 506 -0.98 -14.06 1.94
N LEU A 507 -0.88 -14.95 0.95
CA LEU A 507 -0.68 -16.39 1.21
C LEU A 507 0.66 -16.67 1.91
N LYS A 508 1.68 -15.86 1.63
CA LYS A 508 2.99 -15.96 2.29
C LYS A 508 3.00 -15.25 3.64
N TYR A 509 2.44 -14.05 3.71
CA TYR A 509 2.40 -13.18 4.90
C TYR A 509 0.95 -13.03 5.39
N THR A 510 0.37 -14.13 5.88
CA THR A 510 -1.06 -14.19 6.24
C THR A 510 -1.50 -13.20 7.31
N HIS A 511 -0.58 -12.73 8.15
CA HIS A 511 -0.84 -11.68 9.14
C HIS A 511 -0.99 -10.29 8.50
N ARG A 512 -0.49 -10.07 7.27
CA ARG A 512 -0.68 -8.84 6.48
C ARG A 512 -1.97 -8.86 5.64
N LEU A 513 -2.87 -9.84 5.83
CA LEU A 513 -4.12 -9.96 5.08
C LEU A 513 -4.99 -8.70 5.17
N MET A 514 -5.24 -8.20 6.38
CA MET A 514 -6.08 -7.01 6.57
C MET A 514 -5.39 -5.74 6.06
N PRO A 515 -4.10 -5.46 6.37
CA PRO A 515 -3.36 -4.36 5.76
C PRO A 515 -3.39 -4.36 4.23
N ALA A 516 -3.15 -5.52 3.59
CA ALA A 516 -3.19 -5.66 2.13
C ALA A 516 -4.59 -5.46 1.56
N ALA A 517 -5.63 -5.96 2.23
CA ALA A 517 -7.02 -5.73 1.82
C ALA A 517 -7.38 -4.23 1.87
N ARG A 518 -7.00 -3.53 2.95
CA ARG A 518 -7.24 -2.08 3.10
C ARG A 518 -6.50 -1.28 2.04
N PHE A 519 -5.25 -1.64 1.76
CA PHE A 519 -4.44 -1.02 0.72
C PHE A 519 -5.14 -1.05 -0.65
N VAL A 520 -5.69 -2.20 -1.05
CA VAL A 520 -6.46 -2.34 -2.30
C VAL A 520 -7.79 -1.56 -2.26
N ALA A 521 -8.43 -1.48 -1.08
CA ALA A 521 -9.72 -0.83 -0.91
C ALA A 521 -9.65 0.68 -1.12
N LYS A 522 -8.67 1.31 -0.45
CA LYS A 522 -8.48 2.77 -0.42
C LYS A 522 -8.12 3.36 -1.79
N TYR A 523 -7.74 2.55 -2.77
CA TYR A 523 -7.27 3.07 -4.03
C TYR A 523 -8.37 3.27 -5.08
N ASP A 524 -8.74 4.52 -5.34
CA ASP A 524 -9.80 4.85 -6.29
C ASP A 524 -9.46 4.57 -7.76
N LYS A 525 -8.17 4.45 -8.13
CA LYS A 525 -7.82 4.13 -9.52
C LYS A 525 -7.84 2.62 -9.84
N ILE A 526 -7.93 1.72 -8.84
CA ILE A 526 -8.23 0.30 -9.11
C ILE A 526 -9.74 0.19 -9.41
N PRO A 527 -10.13 -0.37 -10.56
CA PRO A 527 -11.55 -0.61 -10.85
C PRO A 527 -12.20 -1.51 -9.79
N ASP A 528 -13.45 -1.24 -9.42
CA ASP A 528 -14.19 -2.04 -8.43
C ASP A 528 -14.19 -3.54 -8.77
N THR A 529 -14.28 -3.90 -10.05
CA THR A 529 -14.20 -5.29 -10.52
C THR A 529 -12.89 -5.99 -10.15
N VAL A 530 -11.78 -5.26 -10.11
CA VAL A 530 -10.47 -5.78 -9.70
C VAL A 530 -10.36 -5.86 -8.19
N LYS A 531 -10.93 -4.90 -7.46
CA LYS A 531 -11.02 -4.96 -5.99
C LYS A 531 -11.81 -6.19 -5.56
N GLU A 532 -13.00 -6.38 -6.14
CA GLU A 532 -13.87 -7.53 -5.90
C GLU A 532 -13.14 -8.87 -6.11
N LEU A 533 -12.50 -9.04 -7.27
CA LEU A 533 -11.75 -10.25 -7.58
C LEU A 533 -10.58 -10.49 -6.60
N THR A 534 -9.94 -9.41 -6.15
CA THR A 534 -8.85 -9.49 -5.16
C THR A 534 -9.38 -10.02 -3.82
N TYR A 535 -10.50 -9.49 -3.33
CA TYR A 535 -11.10 -9.94 -2.07
C TYR A 535 -11.64 -11.35 -2.13
N GLU A 536 -12.27 -11.74 -3.24
CA GLU A 536 -12.68 -13.12 -3.49
C GLU A 536 -11.50 -14.10 -3.36
N LEU A 537 -10.30 -13.68 -3.77
CA LEU A 537 -9.11 -14.51 -3.75
C LEU A 537 -8.44 -14.57 -2.37
N ILE A 538 -8.32 -13.44 -1.68
CA ILE A 538 -7.58 -13.37 -0.39
C ILE A 538 -8.43 -13.72 0.83
N MET A 539 -9.75 -13.54 0.76
CA MET A 539 -10.67 -13.79 1.89
C MET A 539 -11.99 -14.44 1.45
N PRO A 540 -11.93 -15.62 0.77
CA PRO A 540 -13.08 -16.24 0.11
C PRO A 540 -14.25 -16.55 1.07
N GLU A 541 -13.96 -17.04 2.27
CA GLU A 541 -14.99 -17.41 3.26
C GLU A 541 -15.71 -16.17 3.82
N VAL A 542 -14.94 -15.12 4.14
CA VAL A 542 -15.48 -13.87 4.68
C VAL A 542 -16.30 -13.16 3.59
N TRP A 543 -15.78 -13.09 2.37
CA TRP A 543 -16.49 -12.55 1.22
C TRP A 543 -17.83 -13.27 0.99
N ALA A 544 -17.81 -14.60 0.88
CA ALA A 544 -19.02 -15.38 0.65
C ALA A 544 -20.04 -15.25 1.79
N ALA A 545 -19.58 -15.04 3.03
CA ALA A 545 -20.44 -14.89 4.20
C ALA A 545 -21.06 -13.49 4.31
N LEU A 546 -20.30 -12.44 3.99
CA LEU A 546 -20.72 -11.05 4.20
C LEU A 546 -21.32 -10.41 2.95
N VAL A 547 -21.05 -10.90 1.74
CA VAL A 547 -21.43 -10.20 0.50
C VAL A 547 -22.60 -10.90 -0.22
N GLU A 548 -23.54 -10.10 -0.72
CA GLU A 548 -24.67 -10.58 -1.51
C GLU A 548 -24.29 -10.91 -2.98
N PRO A 549 -24.82 -12.00 -3.55
CA PRO A 549 -24.80 -12.21 -5.01
C PRO A 549 -25.67 -11.15 -5.72
N GLU A 550 -25.19 -10.62 -6.85
CA GLU A 550 -25.92 -9.60 -7.63
C GLU A 550 -27.36 -10.02 -8.00
N GLY A 551 -28.31 -9.10 -7.85
CA GLY A 551 -29.69 -9.25 -8.33
C GLY A 551 -30.70 -9.84 -7.35
N LEU A 552 -30.35 -9.99 -6.07
CA LEU A 552 -31.29 -10.37 -5.01
C LEU A 552 -31.75 -9.12 -4.24
N ALA A 553 -33.05 -9.03 -3.94
CA ALA A 553 -33.61 -7.85 -3.27
C ALA A 553 -33.23 -7.80 -1.78
N PRO A 554 -32.93 -6.62 -1.18
CA PRO A 554 -32.29 -6.46 0.14
C PRO A 554 -33.16 -6.81 1.36
N ALA A 555 -34.39 -7.31 1.16
CA ALA A 555 -35.43 -7.11 2.17
C ALA A 555 -35.32 -7.96 3.46
N ALA A 556 -34.29 -8.79 3.64
CA ALA A 556 -34.08 -9.56 4.88
C ALA A 556 -32.69 -10.23 4.96
N SER A 557 -31.65 -9.57 4.46
CA SER A 557 -30.32 -10.17 4.35
C SER A 557 -29.39 -9.64 5.42
N SER A 558 -28.55 -10.49 5.99
CA SER A 558 -27.48 -10.07 6.92
C SER A 558 -26.17 -9.83 6.19
N LYS A 559 -26.25 -9.47 4.90
CA LYS A 559 -25.12 -9.34 3.99
C LYS A 559 -25.13 -7.98 3.33
N ILE A 560 -23.95 -7.45 3.07
CA ILE A 560 -23.71 -6.15 2.44
C ILE A 560 -23.54 -6.27 0.93
N SER A 561 -23.81 -5.16 0.23
CA SER A 561 -23.47 -5.04 -1.19
C SER A 561 -21.94 -5.07 -1.38
N LYS A 562 -21.47 -5.50 -2.56
CA LYS A 562 -20.05 -5.49 -2.91
C LYS A 562 -19.41 -4.10 -2.75
N LYS A 563 -20.15 -3.06 -3.15
CA LYS A 563 -19.72 -1.67 -3.03
C LYS A 563 -19.58 -1.23 -1.57
N ASN A 564 -20.55 -1.57 -0.72
CA ASN A 564 -20.48 -1.28 0.71
C ASN A 564 -19.37 -2.10 1.39
N PHE A 565 -19.07 -3.30 0.92
CA PHE A 565 -17.92 -4.09 1.40
C PHE A 565 -16.60 -3.39 1.10
N ASN A 566 -16.37 -2.95 -0.13
CA ASN A 566 -15.16 -2.22 -0.52
C ASN A 566 -14.99 -0.95 0.31
N ARG A 567 -16.09 -0.21 0.50
CA ARG A 567 -16.13 0.99 1.31
C ARG A 567 -15.84 0.71 2.79
N LEU A 568 -16.42 -0.33 3.37
CA LEU A 568 -16.16 -0.70 4.76
C LEU A 568 -14.71 -1.11 5.01
N LEU A 569 -14.05 -1.72 4.01
CA LEU A 569 -12.62 -2.04 4.09
C LEU A 569 -11.72 -0.80 4.07
N SER A 570 -12.14 0.35 3.54
CA SER A 570 -11.34 1.57 3.66
C SER A 570 -11.41 2.21 5.05
N GLY A 571 -12.38 1.82 5.90
CA GLY A 571 -12.51 2.29 7.27
C GLY A 571 -11.50 1.66 8.23
N GLU A 572 -10.99 2.46 9.16
CA GLU A 572 -9.87 2.11 10.07
C GLU A 572 -10.16 0.95 11.02
N ARG A 573 -11.42 0.80 11.48
CA ARG A 573 -11.79 -0.17 12.53
C ARG A 573 -12.50 -1.43 12.04
N THR A 574 -12.78 -1.54 10.74
CA THR A 574 -13.60 -2.65 10.25
C THR A 574 -12.76 -3.90 10.00
N ASP A 575 -12.58 -4.75 11.02
CA ASP A 575 -12.07 -6.12 10.84
C ASP A 575 -13.22 -7.07 10.46
N LEU A 576 -13.40 -7.27 9.16
CA LEU A 576 -14.46 -8.14 8.64
C LEU A 576 -14.26 -9.62 8.98
N LYS A 577 -13.02 -10.05 9.25
CA LYS A 577 -12.73 -11.43 9.64
C LYS A 577 -13.18 -11.67 11.08
N LYS A 578 -12.85 -10.77 12.01
CA LYS A 578 -13.34 -10.84 13.39
C LYS A 578 -14.86 -10.68 13.46
N LEU A 579 -15.42 -9.77 12.65
CA LEU A 579 -16.86 -9.63 12.49
C LEU A 579 -17.52 -10.95 12.06
N HIS A 580 -16.98 -11.59 11.03
CA HIS A 580 -17.47 -12.88 10.53
C HIS A 580 -17.48 -13.96 11.63
N PHE A 581 -16.40 -14.07 12.42
CA PHE A 581 -16.34 -15.02 13.53
C PHE A 581 -17.32 -14.66 14.66
N ALA A 582 -17.43 -13.38 15.00
CA ALA A 582 -18.34 -12.90 16.01
C ALA A 582 -19.81 -13.18 15.64
N MET A 583 -20.18 -13.03 14.37
CA MET A 583 -21.53 -13.34 13.88
C MET A 583 -21.88 -14.84 13.98
N GLN A 584 -20.88 -15.71 14.11
CA GLN A 584 -21.04 -17.14 14.30
C GLN A 584 -20.92 -17.56 15.77
N ALA A 585 -20.53 -16.65 16.66
CA ALA A 585 -20.29 -16.95 18.06
C ALA A 585 -21.55 -17.47 18.76
N VAL A 586 -21.34 -18.48 19.61
CA VAL A 586 -22.39 -19.14 20.39
C VAL A 586 -22.08 -18.93 21.87
N GLY A 587 -23.10 -18.49 22.61
CA GLY A 587 -23.05 -18.26 24.04
C GLY A 587 -22.92 -19.53 24.86
N THR A 588 -22.66 -19.38 26.15
CA THR A 588 -22.50 -20.50 27.10
C THR A 588 -23.74 -21.38 27.23
N ASN A 589 -24.91 -20.84 26.86
CA ASN A 589 -26.19 -21.52 26.83
C ASN A 589 -26.53 -22.15 25.45
N GLY A 590 -25.60 -22.14 24.49
CA GLY A 590 -25.79 -22.69 23.15
C GLY A 590 -26.59 -21.80 22.19
N GLN A 591 -26.95 -20.57 22.58
CA GLN A 591 -27.64 -19.62 21.71
C GLN A 591 -26.65 -18.77 20.90
N LYS A 592 -26.98 -18.42 19.66
CA LYS A 592 -26.20 -17.45 18.90
C LYS A 592 -26.23 -16.10 19.61
N LEU A 593 -25.06 -15.48 19.77
CA LEU A 593 -24.94 -14.16 20.40
C LEU A 593 -25.32 -13.04 19.42
N HIS A 594 -24.94 -13.19 18.15
CA HIS A 594 -25.34 -12.27 17.12
C HIS A 594 -26.77 -12.56 16.64
N LEU A 595 -27.63 -11.54 16.72
CA LEU A 595 -29.00 -11.56 16.23
C LEU A 595 -29.10 -10.70 14.95
N PRO A 596 -29.68 -11.21 13.85
CA PRO A 596 -29.79 -10.44 12.61
C PRO A 596 -30.72 -9.23 12.78
N GLY A 597 -30.30 -8.08 12.27
CA GLY A 597 -31.10 -6.84 12.21
C GLY A 597 -31.52 -6.50 10.79
N PRO A 598 -32.48 -5.57 10.60
CA PRO A 598 -32.70 -4.97 9.30
C PRO A 598 -31.48 -4.16 8.88
N ASP A 599 -31.27 -4.06 7.58
CA ASP A 599 -30.34 -3.10 7.02
C ASP A 599 -30.83 -1.68 7.30
N VAL A 600 -29.91 -0.74 7.48
CA VAL A 600 -30.18 0.65 7.88
C VAL A 600 -29.42 1.63 6.99
N ARG A 601 -29.82 2.90 6.96
CA ARG A 601 -28.99 3.92 6.29
C ARG A 601 -27.69 4.22 7.05
N TRP A 602 -26.70 4.79 6.36
CA TRP A 602 -25.49 5.34 6.99
C TRP A 602 -25.84 6.48 7.96
N ALA A 603 -25.31 6.40 9.19
CA ALA A 603 -25.34 7.48 10.17
C ALA A 603 -24.37 8.61 9.75
N ARG A 604 -24.71 9.87 10.07
CA ARG A 604 -23.89 11.05 9.75
C ARG A 604 -23.34 11.78 10.99
N GLY A 605 -23.77 11.37 12.19
CA GLY A 605 -23.28 11.92 13.46
C GLY A 605 -23.62 11.01 14.64
N SER A 606 -23.13 11.35 15.83
CA SER A 606 -23.24 10.52 17.04
C SER A 606 -24.68 10.28 17.49
N THR A 607 -25.56 11.26 17.32
CA THR A 607 -27.00 11.14 17.68
C THR A 607 -27.84 10.41 16.62
N ASP A 608 -27.30 10.20 15.41
CA ASP A 608 -28.07 9.58 14.32
C ASP A 608 -28.37 8.10 14.58
N GLY A 609 -27.51 7.39 15.33
CA GLY A 609 -27.73 5.97 15.63
C GLY A 609 -29.02 5.74 16.42
N GLN A 610 -29.26 6.56 17.45
CA GLN A 610 -30.50 6.51 18.23
C GLN A 610 -31.72 6.84 17.37
N ASN A 611 -31.61 7.81 16.46
CA ASN A 611 -32.70 8.15 15.53
C ASN A 611 -33.01 6.99 14.58
N ILE A 612 -31.97 6.35 13.99
CA ILE A 612 -32.11 5.16 13.14
C ILE A 612 -32.79 4.02 13.91
N PHE A 613 -32.36 3.78 15.15
CA PHE A 613 -32.94 2.75 16.00
C PHE A 613 -34.45 2.96 16.22
N VAL A 614 -34.86 4.19 16.57
CA VAL A 614 -36.27 4.50 16.82
C VAL A 614 -37.10 4.47 15.54
N ASP A 615 -36.61 5.09 14.46
CA ASP A 615 -37.37 5.32 13.23
C ASP A 615 -37.44 4.07 12.33
N GLU A 616 -36.34 3.32 12.22
CA GLU A 616 -36.17 2.24 11.23
C GLU A 616 -36.29 0.84 11.86
N ILE A 617 -35.87 0.66 13.12
CA ILE A 617 -35.90 -0.66 13.79
C ILE A 617 -37.16 -0.83 14.64
N MET A 618 -37.47 0.16 15.49
CA MET A 618 -38.64 0.09 16.37
C MET A 618 -39.94 0.56 15.70
N GLY A 619 -39.86 1.33 14.61
CA GLY A 619 -41.00 1.72 13.79
C GLY A 619 -41.88 2.85 14.37
N PHE A 620 -41.36 3.66 15.30
CA PHE A 620 -42.08 4.79 15.89
C PHE A 620 -42.05 6.01 14.96
N ARG A 621 -43.11 6.26 14.18
CA ARG A 621 -43.18 7.37 13.20
C ARG A 621 -43.83 8.68 13.69
N ASP A 622 -44.24 8.81 14.96
CA ASP A 622 -45.00 9.97 15.45
C ASP A 622 -44.30 10.73 16.59
N ASP A 623 -44.35 12.07 16.53
CA ASP A 623 -43.59 13.01 17.37
C ASP A 623 -43.98 12.98 18.86
N ARG A 624 -45.19 12.48 19.16
CA ARG A 624 -45.81 12.45 20.48
C ARG A 624 -45.36 11.29 21.37
N THR A 625 -44.57 10.35 20.86
CA THR A 625 -43.97 9.24 21.62
C THR A 625 -42.44 9.33 21.75
N ARG A 626 -41.82 10.45 21.34
CA ARG A 626 -40.40 10.76 21.61
C ARG A 626 -40.07 10.90 23.11
N GLY A 627 -41.09 10.89 23.97
CA GLY A 627 -40.91 10.68 25.41
C GLY A 627 -40.74 9.20 25.70
N GLN A 628 -39.54 8.68 25.52
CA GLN A 628 -39.12 7.40 26.09
C GLN A 628 -38.36 7.68 27.39
N PRO A 629 -38.59 6.90 28.47
CA PRO A 629 -37.98 7.17 29.75
C PRO A 629 -36.49 6.92 29.65
N GLN A 630 -35.67 7.97 29.75
CA GLN A 630 -34.27 7.80 30.14
C GLN A 630 -34.27 7.11 31.51
N LEU A 631 -34.15 5.79 31.51
CA LEU A 631 -34.09 5.00 32.73
C LEU A 631 -32.73 5.27 33.35
N TRP A 632 -32.75 5.96 34.49
CA TRP A 632 -31.57 6.14 35.32
C TRP A 632 -31.47 4.98 36.31
N LEU A 633 -30.47 4.12 36.13
CA LEU A 633 -30.14 3.05 37.09
C LEU A 633 -29.07 3.56 38.05
N MET A 634 -29.33 3.56 39.36
CA MET A 634 -28.27 3.87 40.33
C MET A 634 -27.40 2.64 40.60
N GLN A 635 -26.09 2.86 40.74
CA GLN A 635 -25.10 1.83 41.03
C GLN A 635 -24.72 1.90 42.50
N ALA A 636 -25.02 0.87 43.30
CA ALA A 636 -24.27 0.65 44.53
C ALA A 636 -23.52 -0.68 44.39
N GLY A 637 -22.20 -0.62 44.21
CA GLY A 637 -21.27 -1.73 44.44
C GLY A 637 -21.08 -2.75 43.31
N ALA A 638 -20.85 -2.28 42.08
CA ALA A 638 -19.97 -3.00 41.15
C ALA A 638 -18.51 -2.91 41.66
N PRO A 639 -17.63 -3.90 41.40
CA PRO A 639 -16.23 -3.78 41.78
C PRO A 639 -15.54 -2.80 40.82
N GLY A 640 -15.25 -1.57 41.27
CA GLY A 640 -14.33 -0.69 40.56
C GLY A 640 -14.54 0.82 40.66
N GLN A 641 -15.76 1.35 40.82
CA GLN A 641 -15.98 2.81 40.83
C GLN A 641 -17.10 3.22 41.78
N PHE A 642 -16.87 4.32 42.51
CA PHE A 642 -17.86 5.02 43.32
C PHE A 642 -18.20 6.34 42.60
N GLU A 643 -19.01 6.28 41.54
CA GLU A 643 -19.61 7.49 40.98
C GLU A 643 -21.04 7.70 41.52
N PRO A 644 -21.44 8.94 41.90
CA PRO A 644 -22.82 9.27 42.24
C PRO A 644 -23.74 9.39 41.00
N SER A 645 -23.16 9.37 39.79
CA SER A 645 -23.84 9.44 38.50
C SER A 645 -24.49 8.09 38.19
N GLY A 646 -25.83 8.01 38.14
CA GLY A 646 -26.47 6.78 37.66
C GLY A 646 -26.14 6.49 36.19
N ARG A 647 -26.39 5.25 35.75
CA ARG A 647 -26.29 4.81 34.35
C ARG A 647 -27.50 5.30 33.55
N SER A 648 -27.25 6.02 32.46
CA SER A 648 -28.25 6.35 31.44
C SER A 648 -28.14 5.35 30.29
N MET A 649 -29.18 4.57 30.05
CA MET A 649 -29.25 3.71 28.85
C MET A 649 -29.77 4.49 27.64
N ASP A 650 -29.44 4.03 26.44
CA ASP A 650 -29.99 4.62 25.20
C ASP A 650 -31.48 4.32 25.04
N TYR A 651 -31.91 3.07 25.31
CA TYR A 651 -33.30 2.67 25.20
C TYR A 651 -33.69 1.46 26.09
N GLY A 652 -34.95 1.39 26.52
CA GLY A 652 -35.48 0.27 27.30
C GLY A 652 -36.77 -0.28 26.70
N GLU A 653 -36.80 -1.59 26.41
CA GLU A 653 -38.01 -2.29 25.95
C GLU A 653 -38.70 -2.97 27.13
N PHE A 654 -40.01 -2.71 27.28
CA PHE A 654 -40.83 -3.27 28.34
C PHE A 654 -41.51 -4.57 27.90
N SER A 655 -41.37 -5.62 28.72
CA SER A 655 -42.12 -6.86 28.59
C SER A 655 -42.81 -7.28 29.90
N PRO A 656 -43.84 -8.16 29.87
CA PRO A 656 -44.45 -8.71 31.08
C PRO A 656 -43.46 -9.38 32.04
N ASP A 657 -42.32 -9.86 31.53
CA ASP A 657 -41.32 -10.63 32.28
C ASP A 657 -40.15 -9.77 32.83
N GLY A 658 -40.11 -8.46 32.53
CA GLY A 658 -39.03 -7.55 32.91
C GLY A 658 -38.57 -6.64 31.77
N TRP A 659 -37.54 -5.85 32.04
CA TRP A 659 -36.95 -4.90 31.08
C TRP A 659 -35.84 -5.55 30.25
N THR A 660 -35.81 -5.27 28.94
CA THR A 660 -34.64 -5.48 28.08
C THR A 660 -34.01 -4.13 27.79
N LEU A 661 -32.71 -3.99 28.07
CA LEU A 661 -32.01 -2.72 27.89
C LEU A 661 -31.23 -2.76 26.59
N HIS A 662 -31.41 -1.74 25.76
CA HIS A 662 -30.78 -1.61 24.46
C HIS A 662 -29.71 -0.51 24.51
N GLU A 663 -28.52 -0.87 24.06
CA GLU A 663 -27.40 0.05 23.87
C GLU A 663 -27.24 0.30 22.37
N VAL A 664 -27.08 1.55 21.95
CA VAL A 664 -27.00 1.95 20.54
C VAL A 664 -25.69 2.67 20.29
N LYS A 665 -24.77 2.00 19.60
CA LYS A 665 -23.48 2.56 19.18
C LYS A 665 -23.53 2.97 17.72
N THR A 666 -23.00 4.16 17.43
CA THR A 666 -22.74 4.59 16.06
C THR A 666 -21.36 4.14 15.65
N GLY A 667 -21.18 3.95 14.34
CA GLY A 667 -19.94 3.48 13.73
C GLY A 667 -18.74 4.43 13.84
N ILE A 668 -18.79 5.39 14.77
CA ILE A 668 -17.78 6.41 15.01
C ILE A 668 -16.63 5.75 15.79
N PRO A 669 -15.39 5.77 15.26
CA PRO A 669 -14.22 5.45 16.04
C PRO A 669 -14.14 6.44 17.21
N ILE A 670 -14.21 5.94 18.43
CA ILE A 670 -13.84 6.71 19.63
C ILE A 670 -12.51 6.11 20.07
N GLU A 671 -11.46 6.93 20.11
CA GLU A 671 -10.06 6.52 20.32
C GLU A 671 -9.92 5.57 21.52
N ASP A 672 -10.65 5.83 22.60
CA ASP A 672 -10.70 4.95 23.77
C ASP A 672 -12.00 4.11 23.89
N ASP A 673 -11.87 2.80 23.72
CA ASP A 673 -12.95 1.85 23.97
C ASP A 673 -13.25 1.65 25.47
N ARG A 674 -12.48 2.23 26.42
CA ARG A 674 -12.75 2.13 27.87
C ARG A 674 -14.19 2.42 28.18
N LYS A 675 -14.77 3.50 27.63
CA LYS A 675 -16.17 3.85 27.90
C LYS A 675 -17.12 2.72 27.48
N ASN A 676 -16.90 2.11 26.32
CA ASN A 676 -17.68 0.98 25.83
C ASN A 676 -17.39 -0.32 26.62
N LEU A 677 -16.16 -0.55 27.05
CA LEU A 677 -15.76 -1.73 27.83
C LEU A 677 -16.27 -1.68 29.27
N ILE A 678 -16.17 -0.51 29.93
CA ILE A 678 -16.80 -0.22 31.21
C ILE A 678 -18.30 -0.47 31.06
N GLN A 679 -18.92 0.10 30.03
CA GLN A 679 -20.36 -0.07 29.82
C GLN A 679 -20.76 -1.53 29.59
N CYS A 680 -19.97 -2.31 28.85
CA CYS A 680 -20.18 -3.74 28.63
C CYS A 680 -20.07 -4.55 29.94
N ASN A 681 -19.07 -4.27 30.77
CA ASN A 681 -18.90 -4.95 32.07
C ASN A 681 -20.02 -4.59 33.05
N GLU A 682 -20.47 -3.35 33.06
CA GLU A 682 -21.63 -2.94 33.84
C GLU A 682 -22.90 -3.65 33.35
N ASP A 683 -23.09 -3.76 32.05
CA ASP A 683 -24.24 -4.45 31.46
C ASP A 683 -24.26 -5.93 31.82
N ALA A 684 -23.09 -6.57 31.86
CA ALA A 684 -22.94 -7.93 32.35
C ALA A 684 -23.38 -8.04 33.82
N TRP A 685 -22.96 -7.10 34.66
CA TRP A 685 -23.33 -7.06 36.08
C TRP A 685 -24.84 -6.87 36.26
N TYR A 686 -25.46 -5.97 35.49
CA TYR A 686 -26.91 -5.73 35.50
C TYR A 686 -27.73 -6.87 34.88
N ALA A 687 -27.14 -7.71 34.04
CA ALA A 687 -27.82 -8.88 33.46
C ALA A 687 -27.73 -10.12 34.37
N ASP A 688 -26.79 -10.14 35.33
CA ASP A 688 -26.60 -11.28 36.23
C ASP A 688 -27.82 -11.46 37.15
N PRO A 689 -28.47 -12.65 37.14
CA PRO A 689 -29.56 -12.98 38.07
C PRO A 689 -29.21 -12.78 39.55
N ALA A 690 -27.94 -12.97 39.93
CA ALA A 690 -27.47 -12.82 41.31
C ALA A 690 -27.53 -11.36 41.79
N ASN A 691 -27.46 -10.39 40.87
CA ASN A 691 -27.44 -8.96 41.19
C ASN A 691 -28.82 -8.30 41.15
N GLN A 692 -29.85 -8.96 40.59
CA GLN A 692 -31.19 -8.36 40.39
C GLN A 692 -31.85 -7.88 41.67
N ALA A 693 -31.66 -8.59 42.79
CA ALA A 693 -32.22 -8.17 44.08
C ALA A 693 -31.63 -6.82 44.55
N LYS A 694 -30.36 -6.57 44.23
CA LYS A 694 -29.65 -5.32 44.56
C LYS A 694 -30.09 -4.19 43.62
N VAL A 695 -30.18 -4.48 42.32
CA VAL A 695 -30.69 -3.54 41.31
C VAL A 695 -32.09 -3.03 41.67
N LEU A 696 -32.99 -3.93 42.05
CA LEU A 696 -34.35 -3.58 42.51
C LEU A 696 -34.31 -2.70 43.77
N GLN A 697 -33.50 -3.08 44.76
CA GLN A 697 -33.39 -2.34 46.02
C GLN A 697 -32.86 -0.91 45.85
N ASP A 698 -31.86 -0.72 45.00
CA ASP A 698 -31.25 0.59 44.75
C ASP A 698 -32.17 1.51 43.93
N ASN A 699 -32.96 0.93 43.03
CA ASN A 699 -33.95 1.65 42.22
C ASN A 699 -35.20 2.05 43.04
N GLU A 700 -35.66 1.20 43.97
CA GLU A 700 -36.79 1.52 44.88
C GLU A 700 -36.49 2.72 45.79
N ARG A 701 -35.24 2.89 46.25
CA ARG A 701 -34.85 4.01 47.15
C ARG A 701 -34.98 5.38 46.49
N ASN A 702 -34.94 5.48 45.16
CA ASN A 702 -34.94 6.75 44.43
C ASN A 702 -36.29 7.15 43.82
N PHE A 703 -37.30 6.29 43.88
CA PHE A 703 -38.66 6.58 43.40
C PHE A 703 -39.30 7.82 44.07
N GLN A 704 -38.71 8.31 45.18
CA GLN A 704 -39.17 9.49 45.90
C GLN A 704 -38.71 10.83 45.29
N PHE A 705 -37.71 10.87 44.39
CA PHE A 705 -37.10 12.14 43.93
C PHE A 705 -37.27 12.48 42.44
N ARG A 706 -37.31 11.51 41.54
CA ARG A 706 -37.62 11.71 40.11
C ARG A 706 -38.44 10.52 39.63
N ARG A 707 -39.56 10.75 38.93
CA ARG A 707 -40.48 9.70 38.46
C ARG A 707 -39.75 8.78 37.45
N ASN A 708 -38.98 7.82 37.95
CA ASN A 708 -38.31 6.81 37.13
C ASN A 708 -39.29 5.65 36.91
N GLU A 709 -39.52 5.27 35.65
CA GLU A 709 -40.58 4.32 35.25
C GLU A 709 -40.19 2.84 35.37
N LEU A 710 -39.05 2.51 35.98
CA LEU A 710 -38.61 1.12 36.15
C LEU A 710 -39.66 0.22 36.80
N GLY A 711 -40.49 0.78 37.69
CA GLY A 711 -41.38 0.00 38.54
C GLY A 711 -40.61 -1.06 39.33
N ASP A 712 -41.30 -1.89 40.09
CA ASP A 712 -40.69 -2.92 40.94
C ASP A 712 -40.13 -4.12 40.13
N ARG A 713 -39.55 -3.90 38.94
CA ARG A 713 -39.28 -4.95 37.93
C ARG A 713 -37.80 -5.11 37.61
N ALA A 714 -37.37 -6.36 37.51
CA ALA A 714 -35.99 -6.76 37.26
C ALA A 714 -35.55 -6.49 35.80
N VAL A 715 -34.25 -6.37 35.60
CA VAL A 715 -33.61 -6.35 34.28
C VAL A 715 -33.46 -7.81 33.84
N LYS A 716 -34.13 -8.16 32.73
CA LYS A 716 -34.17 -9.54 32.23
C LYS A 716 -33.15 -9.78 31.11
N GLY A 717 -32.79 -8.74 30.36
CA GLY A 717 -31.89 -8.88 29.21
C GLY A 717 -31.18 -7.59 28.83
N LYS A 718 -30.12 -7.75 28.04
CA LYS A 718 -29.30 -6.69 27.44
C LYS A 718 -29.11 -6.98 25.96
N HIS A 719 -29.12 -5.95 25.13
CA HIS A 719 -28.88 -6.08 23.70
C HIS A 719 -28.13 -4.86 23.17
N TRP A 720 -27.02 -5.09 22.46
CA TRP A 720 -26.24 -4.00 21.85
C TRP A 720 -26.48 -3.89 20.35
N HIS A 721 -26.67 -2.67 19.84
CA HIS A 721 -26.93 -2.36 18.44
C HIS A 721 -25.80 -1.49 17.88
N PHE A 722 -25.21 -1.91 16.76
CA PHE A 722 -24.14 -1.18 16.09
C PHE A 722 -24.62 -0.68 14.73
N MET A 723 -24.52 0.64 14.52
CA MET A 723 -24.96 1.31 13.30
C MET A 723 -23.78 1.74 12.43
N PRO A 724 -23.84 1.62 11.10
CA PRO A 724 -22.77 2.03 10.20
C PRO A 724 -22.63 3.57 10.16
N HIS A 725 -21.40 4.10 10.11
CA HIS A 725 -21.13 5.55 10.03
C HIS A 725 -20.48 5.94 8.72
N GLY A 726 -21.06 6.95 8.04
CA GLY A 726 -20.68 7.30 6.67
C GLY A 726 -19.42 8.14 6.52
N LYS A 727 -18.99 8.89 7.55
CA LYS A 727 -17.72 9.66 7.51
C LYS A 727 -16.49 8.77 7.69
N TYR A 728 -16.63 7.71 8.49
CA TYR A 728 -15.52 6.85 8.91
C TYR A 728 -15.54 5.49 8.20
N ASP A 729 -16.49 5.29 7.28
CA ASP A 729 -16.74 4.06 6.56
C ASP A 729 -16.63 2.81 7.44
N SER A 730 -17.28 2.87 8.61
CA SER A 730 -17.06 1.91 9.69
C SER A 730 -18.37 1.43 10.29
N LEU A 731 -18.36 0.20 10.78
CA LEU A 731 -19.43 -0.34 11.65
C LEU A 731 -19.22 0.07 13.12
N GLY A 732 -18.05 0.63 13.44
CA GLY A 732 -17.61 1.15 14.75
C GLY A 732 -17.72 0.19 15.91
N ILE A 733 -17.76 -1.10 15.64
CA ILE A 733 -17.56 -2.13 16.66
C ILE A 733 -16.09 -2.51 16.69
N SER A 734 -15.47 -2.42 17.86
CA SER A 734 -14.08 -2.83 18.05
C SER A 734 -13.97 -4.28 18.51
N ASP A 735 -12.78 -4.84 18.35
CA ASP A 735 -12.46 -6.19 18.77
C ASP A 735 -12.58 -6.37 20.28
N ALA A 736 -12.13 -5.38 21.05
CA ALA A 736 -12.21 -5.42 22.51
C ALA A 736 -13.66 -5.42 22.99
N VAL A 737 -14.53 -4.62 22.35
CA VAL A 737 -15.97 -4.60 22.67
C VAL A 737 -16.62 -5.92 22.25
N LEU A 738 -16.30 -6.45 21.07
CA LEU A 738 -16.76 -7.78 20.64
C LEU A 738 -16.37 -8.88 21.62
N ASP A 739 -15.12 -8.90 22.05
CA ASP A 739 -14.60 -9.88 23.01
C ASP A 739 -15.31 -9.74 24.37
N CYS A 740 -15.56 -8.50 24.81
CA CYS A 740 -16.31 -8.25 26.04
C CYS A 740 -17.75 -8.78 25.96
N LEU A 741 -18.46 -8.49 24.86
CA LEU A 741 -19.83 -8.97 24.64
C LEU A 741 -19.90 -10.50 24.60
N GLN A 742 -18.94 -11.13 23.92
CA GLN A 742 -18.84 -12.60 23.86
C GLN A 742 -18.54 -13.21 25.21
N LYS A 743 -17.53 -12.68 25.92
CA LYS A 743 -17.13 -13.13 27.25
C LYS A 743 -18.28 -13.04 28.25
N ASN A 744 -19.07 -11.97 28.19
CA ASN A 744 -20.18 -11.71 29.10
C ASN A 744 -21.53 -12.27 28.60
N ASN A 745 -21.54 -12.99 27.47
CA ASN A 745 -22.73 -13.60 26.89
C ASN A 745 -23.87 -12.57 26.63
N ILE A 746 -23.50 -11.37 26.16
CA ILE A 746 -24.43 -10.28 25.85
C ILE A 746 -24.81 -10.39 24.36
N PRO A 747 -26.11 -10.55 24.02
CA PRO A 747 -26.58 -10.51 22.65
C PRO A 747 -26.31 -9.16 21.97
N PHE A 748 -26.02 -9.19 20.68
CA PHE A 748 -25.80 -7.97 19.89
C PHE A 748 -26.28 -8.12 18.45
N THR A 749 -26.50 -6.98 17.79
CA THR A 749 -26.84 -6.87 16.38
C THR A 749 -25.94 -5.86 15.72
N ILE A 750 -25.28 -6.26 14.64
CA ILE A 750 -24.62 -5.35 13.72
C ILE A 750 -25.59 -5.07 12.58
N HIS A 751 -25.94 -3.79 12.40
CA HIS A 751 -26.80 -3.36 11.31
C HIS A 751 -25.94 -3.02 10.10
N PHE A 752 -26.33 -3.54 8.93
CA PHE A 752 -25.60 -3.32 7.69
C PHE A 752 -26.20 -2.16 6.89
N PRO A 753 -25.38 -1.41 6.12
CA PRO A 753 -25.85 -0.25 5.38
C PRO A 753 -26.68 -0.63 4.13
N ILE A 754 -27.84 0.02 3.95
CA ILE A 754 -28.63 0.03 2.70
C ILE A 754 -28.09 1.10 1.75
N GLY A 755 -28.00 0.76 0.46
CA GLY A 755 -27.89 1.70 -0.65
C GLY A 755 -26.66 1.52 -1.53
N ASP A 756 -26.61 2.33 -2.59
CA ASP A 756 -25.44 2.53 -3.47
C ASP A 756 -24.41 3.44 -2.83
#